data_AF-A0A4Z0QGC9-F1
#
_entry.id   AF-A0A4Z0QGC9-F1
#
_cell.length_a   1.000
_cell.length_b   1.000
_cell.length_c   1.000
_cell.angle_alpha   90.00
_cell.angle_beta   90.00
_cell.angle_gamma   90.00
#
_symmetry.space_group_name_H-M   'P 1'
#
loop_
_entity.id
_entity.type
_entity.pdbx_description
1 polymer ?
#
loop_
_entity_poly.entity_id
_entity_poly.type
_entity_poly.pdbx_seq_one_letter_code
_entity_poly.pdbx_strand_id
1 'polypeptide(L)'
;MKGYLKAMLVLAGAILGEVSSAYAQHLTVALDGSGDFPTIQAAVNSLPASSTQQRVIRIKKGTYKEKVFIDGKDHLTLQGESEKGVILTFSQANAIFRCDPANANDWTIATLSLRNSPDITLEKLTVLNTYGAEATGPVTIDCPSDPTGKKLIKKSDHQMALYTGKGTTRLTVKNCTFRTLGNDTVSPWDAEAGVYYFKDCTLEGSVDFYCPRGWAFAENCRFICHNMNAAIWHDGSGSKDAKTVLKNCTFEGDDNFKLGRYHTESQFYLIDCQFPKNMADADIYPAPSGKGAPQWGRRVYYAGCHRQGGDYAWHRDNLNTAENAPKAKQIDAAWTFGSRWPQFGSRSAAASQTLKMGGLLAEAVDTTAEKMLVYQRSIGGWPKAVKEKKVDYKAPLSAAVKAATLADANRKDATIDNNATTREIEYLAKAYKATGNAAYRAAAEKGIRYLLKMQHKNGGFPQFYPDSSSYRAQITYNDNAMVRVLTLLKAVAEKQADYAALDPTLAPAAKLAVDKGVSCILKTQYVQRGKLTAWCAQHDRRTLLPVKARAFELASLSGAESVGIVQFLMSLDNPSPEVKKSIQAAIAWFQEVKMEGFVLKDVVDASQPTGRDRVIVPEAGSVLWARFYDLDTNQPMYVGRDGQKRSQLSEIENERRTGYVYASTWPQKLLTKDYPKWQQKWEKKEGSKI
;
A
#
# COMPACT_ATOMS: atom_id res chain seq x y z
N MET A 1 -55.39 -21.28 -14.92
CA MET A 1 -54.13 -21.60 -15.63
C MET A 1 -53.14 -20.45 -15.49
N LYS A 2 -52.56 -20.31 -14.28
CA LYS A 2 -51.40 -19.46 -13.96
C LYS A 2 -50.35 -20.46 -13.46
N GLY A 3 -49.39 -20.86 -14.30
CA GLY A 3 -48.49 -21.94 -13.88
C GLY A 3 -47.22 -22.16 -14.69
N TYR A 4 -47.15 -21.77 -15.97
CA TYR A 4 -46.04 -22.21 -16.83
C TYR A 4 -45.13 -21.11 -17.39
N LEU A 5 -45.40 -19.82 -17.13
CA LEU A 5 -44.58 -18.72 -17.69
C LEU A 5 -43.51 -18.14 -16.74
N LYS A 6 -43.40 -18.61 -15.49
CA LYS A 6 -42.39 -18.13 -14.53
C LYS A 6 -41.10 -18.96 -14.48
N ALA A 7 -41.07 -20.14 -15.12
CA ALA A 7 -39.91 -21.03 -15.08
C ALA A 7 -38.82 -20.68 -16.13
N MET A 8 -39.12 -19.88 -17.16
CA MET A 8 -38.12 -19.50 -18.18
C MET A 8 -37.37 -18.19 -17.91
N LEU A 9 -37.79 -17.37 -16.94
CA LEU A 9 -37.09 -16.10 -16.61
C LEU A 9 -36.09 -16.22 -15.44
N VAL A 10 -36.15 -17.30 -14.65
CA VAL A 10 -35.22 -17.52 -13.52
C VAL A 10 -33.91 -18.17 -13.97
N LEU A 11 -33.90 -18.87 -15.12
CA LEU A 11 -32.65 -19.40 -15.68
C LEU A 11 -31.76 -18.33 -16.34
N ALA A 12 -32.30 -17.19 -16.79
CA ALA A 12 -31.47 -16.13 -17.41
C ALA A 12 -30.71 -15.27 -16.39
N GLY A 13 -31.24 -15.10 -15.17
CA GLY A 13 -30.65 -14.27 -14.12
C GLY A 13 -29.50 -14.94 -13.34
N ALA A 14 -29.55 -16.27 -13.19
CA ALA A 14 -28.46 -17.04 -12.56
C ALA A 14 -27.23 -17.15 -13.48
N ILE A 15 -27.45 -17.20 -14.80
CA ILE A 15 -26.38 -17.25 -15.80
C ILE A 15 -25.62 -15.90 -15.85
N LEU A 16 -26.26 -14.74 -15.62
CA LEU A 16 -25.56 -13.44 -15.67
C LEU A 16 -24.69 -13.13 -14.44
N GLY A 17 -25.00 -13.72 -13.27
CA GLY A 17 -24.25 -13.52 -12.03
C GLY A 17 -22.94 -14.32 -11.95
N GLU A 18 -22.96 -15.58 -12.40
CA GLU A 18 -21.75 -16.41 -12.51
C GLU A 18 -20.83 -15.93 -13.64
N VAL A 19 -21.43 -15.46 -14.74
CA VAL A 19 -20.69 -14.91 -15.88
C VAL A 19 -19.93 -13.63 -15.49
N SER A 20 -20.47 -12.76 -14.63
CA SER A 20 -19.77 -11.52 -14.18
C SER A 20 -18.57 -11.78 -13.24
N SER A 21 -18.60 -12.86 -12.45
CA SER A 21 -17.47 -13.31 -11.62
C SER A 21 -16.36 -13.94 -12.46
N ALA A 22 -16.73 -14.77 -13.44
CA ALA A 22 -15.79 -15.38 -14.39
C ALA A 22 -15.11 -14.33 -15.31
N TYR A 23 -15.81 -13.26 -15.68
CA TYR A 23 -15.22 -12.13 -16.43
C TYR A 23 -14.16 -11.37 -15.63
N ALA A 24 -14.31 -11.23 -14.29
CA ALA A 24 -13.29 -10.58 -13.47
C ALA A 24 -12.01 -11.42 -13.29
N GLN A 25 -12.09 -12.74 -13.54
CA GLN A 25 -10.93 -13.63 -13.57
C GLN A 25 -10.24 -13.66 -14.94
N HIS A 26 -10.91 -13.22 -16.01
CA HIS A 26 -10.39 -13.29 -17.38
C HIS A 26 -10.66 -11.99 -18.13
N LEU A 27 -9.65 -11.11 -18.18
CA LEU A 27 -9.70 -9.88 -18.95
C LEU A 27 -8.98 -10.06 -20.29
N THR A 28 -9.43 -9.39 -21.32
CA THR A 28 -8.78 -9.34 -22.63
C THR A 28 -8.30 -7.93 -22.93
N VAL A 29 -7.05 -7.79 -23.36
CA VAL A 29 -6.46 -6.54 -23.81
C VAL A 29 -6.28 -6.62 -25.33
N ALA A 30 -6.77 -5.63 -26.07
CA ALA A 30 -6.62 -5.56 -27.52
C ALA A 30 -6.57 -4.11 -28.02
N LEU A 31 -5.60 -3.81 -28.89
CA LEU A 31 -5.41 -2.46 -29.45
C LEU A 31 -6.51 -2.03 -30.43
N ASP A 32 -7.15 -3.00 -31.09
CA ASP A 32 -8.19 -2.79 -32.11
C ASP A 32 -9.60 -2.59 -31.53
N GLY A 33 -9.72 -2.51 -30.19
CA GLY A 33 -10.99 -2.37 -29.48
C GLY A 33 -11.80 -3.66 -29.33
N SER A 34 -11.28 -4.82 -29.79
CA SER A 34 -11.95 -6.12 -29.67
C SER A 34 -11.76 -6.82 -28.31
N GLY A 35 -11.18 -6.13 -27.32
CA GLY A 35 -10.93 -6.61 -25.97
C GLY A 35 -11.53 -5.66 -24.93
N ASP A 36 -11.54 -6.08 -23.67
CA ASP A 36 -12.10 -5.32 -22.54
C ASP A 36 -11.32 -4.01 -22.28
N PHE A 37 -10.01 -4.01 -22.56
CA PHE A 37 -9.15 -2.84 -22.38
C PHE A 37 -8.23 -2.59 -23.59
N PRO A 38 -7.93 -1.32 -23.89
CA PRO A 38 -6.97 -0.97 -24.94
C PRO A 38 -5.50 -1.05 -24.48
N THR A 39 -5.24 -1.12 -23.17
CA THR A 39 -3.89 -1.13 -22.59
C THR A 39 -3.77 -2.17 -21.48
N ILE A 40 -2.55 -2.67 -21.27
CA ILE A 40 -2.25 -3.65 -20.22
C ILE A 40 -2.38 -3.00 -18.85
N GLN A 41 -1.90 -1.77 -18.67
CA GLN A 41 -2.00 -1.06 -17.39
C GLN A 41 -3.47 -0.82 -16.99
N ALA A 42 -4.36 -0.51 -17.93
CA ALA A 42 -5.79 -0.34 -17.61
C ALA A 42 -6.43 -1.64 -17.11
N ALA A 43 -6.13 -2.78 -17.75
CA ALA A 43 -6.60 -4.09 -17.29
C ALA A 43 -6.02 -4.47 -15.92
N VAL A 44 -4.74 -4.18 -15.66
CA VAL A 44 -4.15 -4.38 -14.33
C VAL A 44 -4.86 -3.51 -13.29
N ASN A 45 -5.16 -2.25 -13.62
CA ASN A 45 -5.80 -1.31 -12.72
C ASN A 45 -7.26 -1.65 -12.42
N SER A 46 -7.96 -2.33 -13.32
CA SER A 46 -9.35 -2.75 -13.11
C SER A 46 -9.47 -3.94 -12.17
N LEU A 47 -8.40 -4.70 -11.96
CA LEU A 47 -8.39 -5.84 -11.04
C LEU A 47 -8.37 -5.37 -9.58
N PRO A 48 -9.06 -6.09 -8.67
CA PRO A 48 -8.90 -5.86 -7.23
C PRO A 48 -7.48 -6.18 -6.77
N ALA A 49 -7.10 -5.74 -5.57
CA ALA A 49 -5.75 -5.98 -5.04
C ALA A 49 -5.49 -7.47 -4.76
N SER A 50 -6.27 -8.06 -3.85
CA SER A 50 -6.16 -9.48 -3.48
C SER A 50 -6.99 -10.39 -4.37
N SER A 51 -6.53 -11.62 -4.57
CA SER A 51 -7.31 -12.72 -5.13
C SER A 51 -6.84 -14.02 -4.47
N THR A 52 -7.76 -14.92 -4.18
CA THR A 52 -7.44 -16.30 -3.76
C THR A 52 -7.48 -17.29 -4.93
N GLN A 53 -7.87 -16.81 -6.11
CA GLN A 53 -7.91 -17.59 -7.35
C GLN A 53 -7.07 -16.94 -8.44
N GLN A 54 -6.59 -17.76 -9.37
CA GLN A 54 -5.80 -17.26 -10.49
C GLN A 54 -6.65 -16.36 -11.39
N ARG A 55 -6.10 -15.21 -11.73
CA ARG A 55 -6.66 -14.23 -12.67
C ARG A 55 -5.78 -14.18 -13.88
N VAL A 56 -6.35 -14.02 -15.06
CA VAL A 56 -5.62 -14.00 -16.33
C VAL A 56 -6.01 -12.77 -17.10
N ILE A 57 -5.04 -11.93 -17.43
CA ILE A 57 -5.18 -10.90 -18.46
C ILE A 57 -4.62 -11.50 -19.75
N ARG A 58 -5.49 -11.84 -20.69
CA ARG A 58 -5.14 -12.27 -22.04
C ARG A 58 -4.82 -11.04 -22.88
N ILE A 59 -3.68 -11.02 -23.55
CA ILE A 59 -3.22 -9.88 -24.33
C ILE A 59 -3.16 -10.32 -25.79
N LYS A 60 -3.99 -9.74 -26.65
CA LYS A 60 -3.98 -10.01 -28.09
C LYS A 60 -2.71 -9.48 -28.74
N LYS A 61 -2.38 -9.99 -29.92
CA LYS A 61 -1.23 -9.50 -30.70
C LYS A 61 -1.26 -7.96 -30.85
N GLY A 62 -0.11 -7.33 -30.69
CA GLY A 62 0.02 -5.87 -30.73
C GLY A 62 1.36 -5.38 -30.16
N THR A 63 1.71 -4.15 -30.49
CA THR A 63 2.81 -3.42 -29.85
C THR A 63 2.25 -2.39 -28.88
N TYR A 64 2.37 -2.69 -27.59
CA TYR A 64 1.90 -1.90 -26.46
C TYR A 64 3.01 -0.96 -26.00
N LYS A 65 2.92 0.32 -26.36
CA LYS A 65 3.89 1.36 -25.99
C LYS A 65 3.52 2.00 -24.65
N GLU A 66 3.77 1.29 -23.56
CA GLU A 66 3.41 1.72 -22.20
C GLU A 66 4.40 1.19 -21.16
N LYS A 67 4.42 1.81 -19.97
CA LYS A 67 4.98 1.19 -18.77
C LYS A 67 3.87 0.48 -18.02
N VAL A 68 4.14 -0.74 -17.58
CA VAL A 68 3.22 -1.52 -16.74
C VAL A 68 3.78 -1.62 -15.34
N PHE A 69 3.03 -1.13 -14.37
CA PHE A 69 3.29 -1.24 -12.96
C PHE A 69 2.20 -2.08 -12.29
N ILE A 70 2.61 -3.24 -11.76
CA ILE A 70 1.77 -4.12 -10.97
C ILE A 70 2.14 -3.92 -9.50
N ASP A 71 1.24 -3.28 -8.77
CA ASP A 71 1.38 -3.02 -7.32
C ASP A 71 0.18 -3.57 -6.57
N GLY A 72 0.44 -4.42 -5.58
CA GLY A 72 -0.59 -4.95 -4.70
C GLY A 72 -1.54 -5.92 -5.40
N LYS A 73 -1.12 -6.59 -6.48
CA LYS A 73 -1.93 -7.60 -7.20
C LYS A 73 -1.42 -9.00 -6.91
N ASP A 74 -2.32 -9.91 -6.57
CA ASP A 74 -1.98 -11.30 -6.25
C ASP A 74 -2.64 -12.31 -7.21
N HIS A 75 -2.06 -13.50 -7.36
CA HIS A 75 -2.55 -14.57 -8.26
C HIS A 75 -2.91 -14.05 -9.66
N LEU A 76 -1.96 -13.36 -10.32
CA LEU A 76 -2.20 -12.72 -11.62
C LEU A 76 -1.28 -13.30 -12.70
N THR A 77 -1.87 -13.79 -13.78
CA THR A 77 -1.21 -14.13 -15.04
C THR A 77 -1.40 -13.01 -16.05
N LEU A 78 -0.30 -12.48 -16.60
CA LEU A 78 -0.33 -11.79 -17.90
C LEU A 78 0.00 -12.82 -18.98
N GLN A 79 -0.97 -13.13 -19.83
CA GLN A 79 -0.87 -14.16 -20.87
C GLN A 79 -1.01 -13.52 -22.25
N GLY A 80 0.09 -13.38 -22.98
CA GLY A 80 0.02 -12.97 -24.38
C GLY A 80 -0.52 -14.08 -25.29
N GLU A 81 -1.07 -13.68 -26.42
CA GLU A 81 -1.50 -14.58 -27.50
C GLU A 81 -0.30 -15.37 -28.06
N SER A 82 0.86 -14.71 -28.19
CA SER A 82 2.13 -15.33 -28.52
C SER A 82 3.31 -14.46 -28.10
N GLU A 83 4.43 -15.09 -27.77
CA GLU A 83 5.69 -14.42 -27.40
C GLU A 83 6.06 -13.30 -28.38
N LYS A 84 6.07 -13.61 -29.69
CA LYS A 84 6.50 -12.67 -30.74
C LYS A 84 5.40 -11.70 -31.18
N GLY A 85 4.13 -12.07 -30.98
CA GLY A 85 2.98 -11.27 -31.41
C GLY A 85 2.59 -10.19 -30.39
N VAL A 86 2.95 -10.35 -29.11
CA VAL A 86 2.64 -9.38 -28.04
C VAL A 86 3.93 -8.72 -27.57
N ILE A 87 4.08 -7.44 -27.89
CA ILE A 87 5.28 -6.67 -27.57
C ILE A 87 4.90 -5.52 -26.63
N LEU A 88 5.30 -5.60 -25.36
CA LEU A 88 5.27 -4.49 -24.41
C LEU A 88 6.60 -3.73 -24.51
N THR A 89 6.56 -2.42 -24.77
CA THR A 89 7.78 -1.64 -24.99
C THR A 89 7.73 -0.24 -24.40
N PHE A 90 8.86 0.22 -23.88
CA PHE A 90 9.06 1.59 -23.43
C PHE A 90 10.54 1.97 -23.59
N SER A 91 10.83 3.25 -23.83
CA SER A 91 12.20 3.75 -24.06
C SER A 91 12.63 4.62 -22.90
N GLN A 92 13.39 4.07 -21.94
CA GLN A 92 13.86 4.84 -20.78
C GLN A 92 15.11 4.25 -20.12
N ALA A 93 16.18 5.05 -20.04
CA ALA A 93 17.29 4.82 -19.11
C ALA A 93 16.90 5.15 -17.67
N ASN A 94 17.47 4.40 -16.72
CA ASN A 94 17.28 4.56 -15.28
C ASN A 94 17.53 6.00 -14.81
N ALA A 95 18.66 6.59 -15.23
CA ALA A 95 19.02 7.94 -14.84
C ALA A 95 18.00 8.98 -15.31
N ILE A 96 17.41 8.83 -16.51
CA ILE A 96 16.35 9.73 -17.00
C ILE A 96 15.16 9.74 -16.03
N PHE A 97 14.81 8.58 -15.47
CA PHE A 97 13.73 8.51 -14.48
C PHE A 97 14.14 9.04 -13.11
N ARG A 98 15.28 8.58 -12.57
CA ARG A 98 15.68 8.81 -11.17
C ARG A 98 16.31 10.17 -10.90
N CYS A 99 16.82 10.83 -11.92
CA CYS A 99 17.34 12.19 -11.79
C CYS A 99 16.23 13.24 -11.66
N ASP A 100 14.97 12.88 -11.95
CA ASP A 100 13.81 13.68 -11.54
C ASP A 100 13.64 13.59 -10.01
N PRO A 101 13.70 14.72 -9.27
CA PRO A 101 13.51 14.73 -7.82
C PRO A 101 12.19 14.10 -7.35
N ALA A 102 11.14 14.10 -8.18
CA ALA A 102 9.87 13.45 -7.89
C ALA A 102 10.00 11.92 -7.78
N ASN A 103 11.00 11.35 -8.46
CA ASN A 103 11.21 9.91 -8.62
C ASN A 103 12.51 9.41 -7.95
N ALA A 104 13.22 10.25 -7.20
CA ALA A 104 14.56 9.93 -6.66
C ALA A 104 14.62 8.60 -5.89
N ASN A 105 13.52 8.25 -5.21
CA ASN A 105 13.37 7.02 -4.41
C ASN A 105 12.48 5.96 -5.07
N ASP A 106 12.03 6.17 -6.31
CA ASP A 106 11.23 5.20 -7.03
C ASP A 106 12.08 4.32 -7.93
N TRP A 107 11.85 3.01 -7.85
CA TRP A 107 12.51 1.99 -8.66
C TRP A 107 11.54 1.32 -9.63
N THR A 108 10.38 1.90 -9.90
CA THR A 108 9.50 1.47 -11.01
C THR A 108 10.07 1.89 -12.38
N ILE A 109 11.36 1.65 -12.59
CA ILE A 109 12.15 2.11 -13.74
C ILE A 109 12.00 1.22 -14.97
N ALA A 110 11.58 -0.03 -14.79
CA ALA A 110 11.48 -0.99 -15.88
C ALA A 110 10.24 -0.77 -16.73
N THR A 111 10.26 -1.29 -17.96
CA THR A 111 9.06 -1.40 -18.81
C THR A 111 7.94 -2.16 -18.09
N LEU A 112 8.27 -3.27 -17.42
CA LEU A 112 7.39 -4.00 -16.51
C LEU A 112 7.97 -4.00 -15.09
N SER A 113 7.28 -3.36 -14.16
CA SER A 113 7.68 -3.25 -12.75
C SER A 113 6.66 -3.93 -11.83
N LEU A 114 7.12 -4.78 -10.91
CA LEU A 114 6.29 -5.52 -9.95
C LEU A 114 6.66 -5.16 -8.50
N ARG A 115 5.68 -4.90 -7.63
CA ARG A 115 5.87 -4.69 -6.18
C ARG A 115 4.65 -5.17 -5.39
N ASN A 116 4.85 -5.57 -4.13
CA ASN A 116 3.76 -6.00 -3.23
C ASN A 116 2.80 -7.03 -3.89
N SER A 117 3.34 -7.87 -4.77
CA SER A 117 2.58 -8.74 -5.67
C SER A 117 3.10 -10.17 -5.51
N PRO A 118 2.59 -10.91 -4.51
CA PRO A 118 3.26 -12.10 -4.02
C PRO A 118 3.20 -13.29 -4.97
N ASP A 119 2.22 -13.33 -5.89
CA ASP A 119 2.12 -14.37 -6.90
C ASP A 119 1.79 -13.81 -8.29
N ILE A 120 2.79 -13.79 -9.18
CA ILE A 120 2.67 -13.32 -10.56
C ILE A 120 3.16 -14.37 -11.55
N THR A 121 2.41 -14.54 -12.63
CA THR A 121 2.81 -15.34 -13.79
C THR A 121 2.86 -14.47 -15.06
N LEU A 122 3.91 -14.60 -15.85
CA LEU A 122 4.07 -13.98 -17.16
C LEU A 122 4.19 -15.09 -18.20
N GLU A 123 3.35 -15.09 -19.23
CA GLU A 123 3.37 -16.11 -20.28
C GLU A 123 3.24 -15.49 -21.67
N LYS A 124 4.06 -15.96 -22.62
CA LYS A 124 3.89 -15.67 -24.06
C LYS A 124 3.86 -14.19 -24.41
N LEU A 125 4.79 -13.39 -23.90
CA LEU A 125 4.95 -11.99 -24.30
C LEU A 125 6.42 -11.58 -24.41
N THR A 126 6.67 -10.54 -25.19
CA THR A 126 7.96 -9.86 -25.30
C THR A 126 7.91 -8.54 -24.52
N VAL A 127 8.89 -8.28 -23.65
CA VAL A 127 9.04 -7.01 -22.92
C VAL A 127 10.37 -6.36 -23.31
N LEU A 128 10.30 -5.15 -23.85
CA LEU A 128 11.45 -4.41 -24.37
C LEU A 128 11.67 -3.13 -23.58
N ASN A 129 12.94 -2.80 -23.32
CA ASN A 129 13.34 -1.42 -23.12
C ASN A 129 14.17 -0.98 -24.33
N THR A 130 13.68 0.00 -25.08
CA THR A 130 14.25 0.37 -26.38
C THR A 130 15.22 1.55 -26.31
N TYR A 131 15.52 2.07 -25.13
CA TYR A 131 16.37 3.26 -24.97
C TYR A 131 17.72 3.14 -25.69
N GLY A 132 18.45 2.05 -25.49
CA GLY A 132 19.76 1.87 -26.12
C GLY A 132 19.69 1.73 -27.65
N ALA A 133 18.58 1.22 -28.18
CA ALA A 133 18.37 1.07 -29.62
C ALA A 133 17.98 2.41 -30.27
N GLU A 134 17.21 3.23 -29.58
CA GLU A 134 16.69 4.51 -30.09
C GLU A 134 17.66 5.69 -29.88
N ALA A 135 18.49 5.63 -28.84
CA ALA A 135 19.45 6.69 -28.57
C ALA A 135 20.41 6.87 -29.77
N THR A 136 20.63 8.11 -30.19
CA THR A 136 21.53 8.44 -31.32
C THR A 136 22.96 8.71 -30.87
N GLY A 137 23.17 8.95 -29.58
CA GLY A 137 24.47 9.19 -28.96
C GLY A 137 24.33 9.44 -27.46
N PRO A 138 25.42 9.75 -26.75
CA PRO A 138 25.38 10.14 -25.36
C PRO A 138 24.59 11.44 -25.15
N VAL A 139 23.83 11.54 -24.06
CA VAL A 139 23.05 12.74 -23.70
C VAL A 139 23.36 13.14 -22.26
N THR A 140 23.68 14.41 -22.03
CA THR A 140 23.83 14.95 -20.67
C THR A 140 22.49 15.49 -20.18
N ILE A 141 22.05 15.04 -19.00
CA ILE A 141 20.83 15.54 -18.34
C ILE A 141 21.18 16.21 -17.01
N ASP A 142 20.26 17.05 -16.51
CA ASP A 142 20.33 17.51 -15.13
C ASP A 142 20.02 16.35 -14.18
N CYS A 143 20.84 16.21 -13.14
CA CYS A 143 20.71 15.17 -12.15
C CYS A 143 21.15 15.70 -10.78
N PRO A 144 20.24 16.27 -9.98
CA PRO A 144 20.57 16.84 -8.68
C PRO A 144 21.14 15.82 -7.67
N SER A 145 20.93 14.52 -7.91
CA SER A 145 21.50 13.44 -7.11
C SER A 145 22.91 13.03 -7.55
N ASP A 146 23.38 13.50 -8.71
CA ASP A 146 24.75 13.33 -9.15
C ASP A 146 25.66 14.40 -8.48
N PRO A 147 26.89 14.05 -8.04
CA PRO A 147 27.81 15.01 -7.42
C PRO A 147 28.09 16.26 -8.27
N THR A 148 28.02 16.14 -9.60
CA THR A 148 28.26 17.25 -10.52
C THR A 148 26.97 18.04 -10.85
N GLY A 149 25.82 17.60 -10.34
CA GLY A 149 24.50 18.12 -10.69
C GLY A 149 24.03 17.73 -12.10
N LYS A 150 24.85 17.01 -12.88
CA LYS A 150 24.56 16.57 -14.24
C LYS A 150 25.00 15.12 -14.43
N LYS A 151 24.37 14.41 -15.37
CA LYS A 151 24.72 13.02 -15.68
C LYS A 151 24.78 12.79 -17.17
N LEU A 152 25.90 12.26 -17.65
CA LEU A 152 26.04 11.77 -19.02
C LEU A 152 25.41 10.37 -19.09
N ILE A 153 24.41 10.22 -19.96
CA ILE A 153 23.72 8.96 -20.20
C ILE A 153 24.18 8.37 -21.54
N LYS A 154 24.56 7.10 -21.53
CA LYS A 154 25.01 6.34 -22.71
C LYS A 154 23.98 5.28 -23.10
N LYS A 155 24.06 4.79 -24.34
CA LYS A 155 23.22 3.68 -24.85
C LYS A 155 23.24 2.44 -23.95
N SER A 156 24.39 2.17 -23.35
CA SER A 156 24.64 0.99 -22.52
C SER A 156 24.30 1.18 -21.04
N ASP A 157 23.79 2.35 -20.62
CA ASP A 157 23.44 2.56 -19.22
C ASP A 157 22.25 1.68 -18.79
N HIS A 158 21.99 1.60 -17.49
CA HIS A 158 20.92 0.80 -16.92
C HIS A 158 19.57 1.13 -17.57
N GLN A 159 18.95 0.12 -18.15
CA GLN A 159 17.62 0.17 -18.75
C GLN A 159 17.01 -1.21 -18.52
N MET A 160 15.94 -1.30 -17.75
CA MET A 160 15.38 -2.58 -17.33
C MET A 160 14.14 -2.91 -18.16
N ALA A 161 14.00 -4.15 -18.59
CA ALA A 161 12.76 -4.66 -19.17
C ALA A 161 11.82 -5.17 -18.07
N LEU A 162 12.37 -5.92 -17.10
CA LEU A 162 11.64 -6.43 -15.93
C LEU A 162 12.35 -6.02 -14.64
N TYR A 163 11.58 -5.49 -13.69
CA TYR A 163 12.01 -5.24 -12.32
C TYR A 163 11.01 -5.82 -11.33
N THR A 164 11.48 -6.48 -10.27
CA THR A 164 10.66 -6.81 -9.10
C THR A 164 11.23 -6.20 -7.83
N GLY A 165 10.38 -5.56 -7.04
CA GLY A 165 10.74 -5.02 -5.72
C GLY A 165 10.19 -5.89 -4.58
N LYS A 166 10.34 -5.38 -3.35
CA LYS A 166 9.85 -6.07 -2.14
C LYS A 166 8.38 -6.47 -2.26
N GLY A 167 8.06 -7.65 -1.74
CA GLY A 167 6.72 -8.22 -1.71
C GLY A 167 6.34 -8.93 -3.01
N THR A 168 7.24 -9.05 -3.98
CA THR A 168 7.09 -9.95 -5.13
C THR A 168 7.82 -11.26 -4.84
N THR A 169 7.12 -12.16 -4.16
CA THR A 169 7.70 -13.37 -3.57
C THR A 169 7.73 -14.55 -4.53
N ARG A 170 6.72 -14.78 -5.37
CA ARG A 170 6.66 -15.88 -6.34
C ARG A 170 6.43 -15.35 -7.75
N LEU A 171 7.47 -15.39 -8.59
CA LEU A 171 7.38 -15.03 -10.00
C LEU A 171 7.56 -16.27 -10.87
N THR A 172 6.60 -16.53 -11.75
CA THR A 172 6.72 -17.54 -12.81
C THR A 172 6.74 -16.87 -14.17
N VAL A 173 7.70 -17.21 -15.02
CA VAL A 173 7.86 -16.63 -16.36
C VAL A 173 8.05 -17.75 -17.36
N LYS A 174 7.17 -17.83 -18.37
CA LYS A 174 7.19 -18.92 -19.36
C LYS A 174 7.07 -18.38 -20.78
N ASN A 175 7.91 -18.86 -21.69
CA ASN A 175 7.82 -18.51 -23.11
C ASN A 175 7.81 -16.99 -23.34
N CYS A 176 8.67 -16.25 -22.65
CA CYS A 176 8.75 -14.79 -22.73
C CYS A 176 10.12 -14.36 -23.26
N THR A 177 10.15 -13.21 -23.94
CA THR A 177 11.40 -12.52 -24.30
C THR A 177 11.55 -11.25 -23.47
N PHE A 178 12.73 -11.02 -22.88
CA PHE A 178 13.10 -9.73 -22.27
C PHE A 178 14.36 -9.22 -22.94
N ARG A 179 14.34 -7.99 -23.45
CA ARG A 179 15.48 -7.42 -24.18
C ARG A 179 15.70 -5.96 -23.85
N THR A 180 16.96 -5.62 -23.60
CA THR A 180 17.47 -4.25 -23.65
C THR A 180 18.84 -4.23 -24.33
N LEU A 181 19.36 -3.04 -24.70
CA LEU A 181 20.75 -2.89 -25.16
C LEU A 181 21.68 -2.33 -24.06
N GLY A 182 21.23 -2.39 -22.80
CA GLY A 182 21.97 -1.86 -21.66
C GLY A 182 21.98 -2.84 -20.50
N ASN A 183 22.11 -2.31 -19.30
CA ASN A 183 22.39 -3.13 -18.12
C ASN A 183 21.11 -3.49 -17.38
N ASP A 184 21.14 -4.65 -16.70
CA ASP A 184 20.11 -5.11 -15.77
C ASP A 184 18.74 -5.45 -16.41
N THR A 185 18.70 -5.99 -17.65
CA THR A 185 17.45 -6.32 -18.38
C THR A 185 16.39 -6.99 -17.50
N VAL A 186 16.75 -8.02 -16.73
CA VAL A 186 15.88 -8.83 -15.88
C VAL A 186 16.38 -8.75 -14.43
N SER A 187 15.67 -7.95 -13.63
CA SER A 187 16.07 -7.54 -12.28
C SER A 187 15.08 -7.93 -11.17
N PRO A 188 14.94 -9.22 -10.81
CA PRO A 188 14.09 -9.63 -9.69
C PRO A 188 14.81 -9.45 -8.34
N TRP A 189 14.40 -8.49 -7.49
CA TRP A 189 15.24 -7.97 -6.40
C TRP A 189 14.69 -8.12 -4.96
N ASP A 190 13.81 -9.09 -4.71
CA ASP A 190 13.43 -9.45 -3.35
C ASP A 190 14.41 -10.48 -2.75
N ALA A 191 15.50 -9.98 -2.16
CA ALA A 191 16.56 -10.81 -1.58
C ALA A 191 16.13 -11.63 -0.35
N GLU A 192 14.96 -11.33 0.24
CA GLU A 192 14.49 -11.93 1.49
C GLU A 192 13.56 -13.11 1.23
N ALA A 193 12.61 -12.93 0.30
CA ALA A 193 11.53 -13.91 0.06
C ALA A 193 11.33 -14.27 -1.43
N GLY A 194 12.16 -13.74 -2.34
CA GLY A 194 12.03 -13.96 -3.77
C GLY A 194 12.34 -15.40 -4.21
N VAL A 195 11.36 -16.04 -4.85
CA VAL A 195 11.49 -17.31 -5.59
C VAL A 195 11.04 -17.10 -7.03
N TYR A 196 11.96 -17.30 -7.99
CA TYR A 196 11.76 -16.92 -9.39
C TYR A 196 11.99 -18.09 -10.32
N TYR A 197 10.95 -18.49 -11.07
CA TYR A 197 11.03 -19.56 -12.06
C TYR A 197 10.91 -19.00 -13.48
N PHE A 198 11.92 -19.26 -14.30
CA PHE A 198 11.94 -18.93 -15.72
C PHE A 198 11.99 -20.23 -16.54
N LYS A 199 11.12 -20.37 -17.53
CA LYS A 199 11.08 -21.52 -18.41
C LYS A 199 10.92 -21.10 -19.87
N ASP A 200 11.71 -21.67 -20.76
CA ASP A 200 11.55 -21.45 -22.21
C ASP A 200 11.62 -19.96 -22.60
N CYS A 201 12.43 -19.16 -21.89
CA CYS A 201 12.51 -17.71 -22.09
C CYS A 201 13.76 -17.30 -22.88
N THR A 202 13.69 -16.16 -23.59
CA THR A 202 14.87 -15.48 -24.17
C THR A 202 15.19 -14.24 -23.34
N LEU A 203 16.40 -14.19 -22.77
CA LEU A 203 16.88 -13.07 -21.98
C LEU A 203 18.07 -12.42 -22.71
N GLU A 204 17.96 -11.13 -23.03
CA GLU A 204 18.92 -10.43 -23.87
C GLU A 204 19.34 -9.09 -23.27
N GLY A 205 20.64 -8.83 -23.23
CA GLY A 205 21.17 -7.59 -22.66
C GLY A 205 22.67 -7.48 -22.70
N SER A 206 23.18 -6.41 -22.08
CA SER A 206 24.60 -6.07 -22.08
C SER A 206 25.32 -6.52 -20.81
N VAL A 207 25.19 -5.79 -19.71
CA VAL A 207 25.90 -6.08 -18.44
C VAL A 207 24.92 -6.54 -17.37
N ASP A 208 25.27 -7.61 -16.67
CA ASP A 208 24.52 -8.17 -15.54
C ASP A 208 23.02 -8.29 -15.85
N PHE A 209 22.69 -8.65 -17.10
CA PHE A 209 21.33 -8.50 -17.62
C PHE A 209 20.36 -9.53 -17.05
N TYR A 210 20.87 -10.63 -16.49
CA TYR A 210 20.12 -11.52 -15.61
C TYR A 210 20.69 -11.39 -14.20
N CYS A 211 19.98 -10.69 -13.31
CA CYS A 211 20.49 -10.34 -11.98
C CYS A 211 19.47 -10.57 -10.84
N PRO A 212 19.02 -11.83 -10.62
CA PRO A 212 18.16 -12.17 -9.49
C PRO A 212 18.82 -11.98 -8.12
N ARG A 213 18.00 -11.66 -7.13
CA ARG A 213 18.33 -11.70 -5.70
C ARG A 213 17.42 -12.68 -4.97
N GLY A 214 17.97 -13.58 -4.15
CA GLY A 214 17.17 -14.64 -3.52
C GLY A 214 17.32 -15.99 -4.24
N TRP A 215 16.22 -16.68 -4.54
CA TRP A 215 16.26 -17.99 -5.20
C TRP A 215 15.72 -17.89 -6.63
N ALA A 216 16.46 -18.41 -7.59
CA ALA A 216 16.04 -18.41 -8.99
C ALA A 216 16.37 -19.73 -9.70
N PHE A 217 15.46 -20.19 -10.55
CA PHE A 217 15.64 -21.36 -11.41
C PHE A 217 15.24 -20.98 -12.84
N ALA A 218 16.19 -21.04 -13.77
CA ALA A 218 15.97 -20.85 -15.19
C ALA A 218 16.16 -22.17 -15.92
N GLU A 219 15.14 -22.63 -16.64
CA GLU A 219 15.11 -23.90 -17.35
C GLU A 219 14.87 -23.67 -18.83
N ASN A 220 15.69 -24.30 -19.68
CA ASN A 220 15.54 -24.23 -21.13
C ASN A 220 15.47 -22.78 -21.66
N CYS A 221 16.25 -21.87 -21.06
CA CYS A 221 16.27 -20.47 -21.44
C CYS A 221 17.46 -20.16 -22.37
N ARG A 222 17.28 -19.19 -23.25
CA ARG A 222 18.30 -18.67 -24.16
C ARG A 222 18.80 -17.31 -23.67
N PHE A 223 20.10 -17.17 -23.55
CA PHE A 223 20.78 -15.96 -23.08
C PHE A 223 21.56 -15.35 -24.23
N ILE A 224 21.24 -14.10 -24.61
CA ILE A 224 21.86 -13.38 -25.71
C ILE A 224 22.66 -12.21 -25.15
N CYS A 225 23.98 -12.31 -25.24
CA CYS A 225 24.92 -11.45 -24.55
C CYS A 225 25.47 -10.40 -25.51
N HIS A 226 25.29 -9.14 -25.17
CA HIS A 226 25.89 -8.02 -25.90
C HIS A 226 27.12 -7.53 -25.15
N ASN A 227 28.15 -7.10 -25.88
CA ASN A 227 29.45 -6.61 -25.41
C ASN A 227 30.33 -7.65 -24.66
N MET A 228 31.51 -7.21 -24.21
CA MET A 228 32.55 -8.06 -23.57
C MET A 228 32.43 -8.21 -22.04
N ASN A 229 31.34 -7.76 -21.43
CA ASN A 229 31.11 -7.82 -19.98
C ASN A 229 30.38 -9.10 -19.57
N ALA A 230 30.17 -9.24 -18.27
CA ALA A 230 29.46 -10.35 -17.66
C ALA A 230 27.96 -10.32 -17.99
N ALA A 231 27.41 -11.45 -18.43
CA ALA A 231 25.99 -11.61 -18.73
C ALA A 231 25.14 -11.86 -17.48
N ILE A 232 25.53 -12.82 -16.63
CA ILE A 232 24.74 -13.23 -15.45
C ILE A 232 25.34 -12.75 -14.14
N TRP A 233 24.46 -12.45 -13.18
CA TRP A 233 24.80 -11.97 -11.85
C TRP A 233 23.84 -12.53 -10.81
N HIS A 234 24.24 -12.57 -9.54
CA HIS A 234 23.37 -13.02 -8.45
C HIS A 234 23.71 -12.35 -7.11
N ASP A 235 22.66 -12.00 -6.35
CA ASP A 235 22.77 -11.65 -4.93
C ASP A 235 22.19 -12.75 -4.05
N GLY A 236 23.07 -13.47 -3.38
CA GLY A 236 22.74 -14.46 -2.35
C GLY A 236 23.02 -13.98 -0.94
N SER A 237 23.26 -12.68 -0.71
CA SER A 237 23.65 -12.18 0.61
C SER A 237 22.58 -12.27 1.68
N GLY A 238 21.30 -12.40 1.29
CA GLY A 238 20.18 -12.58 2.21
C GLY A 238 20.18 -13.96 2.90
N SER A 239 20.79 -14.99 2.30
CA SER A 239 20.81 -16.34 2.86
C SER A 239 21.92 -17.20 2.25
N LYS A 240 22.62 -18.01 3.07
CA LYS A 240 23.59 -18.99 2.54
C LYS A 240 22.96 -19.95 1.54
N ASP A 241 21.67 -20.25 1.69
CA ASP A 241 20.90 -21.14 0.81
C ASP A 241 20.39 -20.45 -0.47
N ALA A 242 20.43 -19.12 -0.55
CA ALA A 242 20.02 -18.37 -1.74
C ALA A 242 20.92 -18.70 -2.93
N LYS A 243 20.33 -19.11 -4.05
CA LYS A 243 21.03 -19.65 -5.22
C LYS A 243 20.28 -19.35 -6.51
N THR A 244 21.05 -19.17 -7.58
CA THR A 244 20.54 -19.18 -8.95
C THR A 244 21.00 -20.45 -9.67
N VAL A 245 20.06 -21.09 -10.36
CA VAL A 245 20.28 -22.32 -11.11
C VAL A 245 19.85 -22.11 -12.55
N LEU A 246 20.74 -22.38 -13.48
CA LEU A 246 20.47 -22.38 -14.92
C LEU A 246 20.60 -23.82 -15.40
N LYS A 247 19.51 -24.40 -15.90
CA LYS A 247 19.44 -25.79 -16.34
C LYS A 247 19.03 -25.87 -17.80
N ASN A 248 19.74 -26.65 -18.61
CA ASN A 248 19.49 -26.80 -20.05
C ASN A 248 19.46 -25.45 -20.79
N CYS A 249 20.23 -24.46 -20.35
CA CYS A 249 20.21 -23.11 -20.94
C CYS A 249 21.27 -22.97 -22.03
N THR A 250 21.00 -22.14 -23.03
CA THR A 250 21.93 -21.88 -24.14
C THR A 250 22.38 -20.43 -24.11
N PHE A 251 23.69 -20.20 -24.26
CA PHE A 251 24.29 -18.89 -24.38
C PHE A 251 24.70 -18.62 -25.82
N GLU A 252 24.57 -17.37 -26.23
CA GLU A 252 25.06 -16.80 -27.48
C GLU A 252 25.38 -15.32 -27.25
N GLY A 253 26.08 -14.67 -28.17
CA GLY A 253 26.38 -13.26 -28.03
C GLY A 253 27.53 -12.76 -28.89
N ASP A 254 27.88 -11.49 -28.65
CA ASP A 254 29.02 -10.80 -29.25
C ASP A 254 30.35 -11.49 -28.93
N ASP A 255 31.35 -11.33 -29.80
CA ASP A 255 32.66 -11.92 -29.59
C ASP A 255 33.28 -11.52 -28.25
N ASN A 256 33.79 -12.52 -27.53
CA ASN A 256 34.43 -12.39 -26.21
C ASN A 256 33.51 -11.89 -25.08
N PHE A 257 32.19 -12.10 -25.16
CA PHE A 257 31.33 -11.91 -23.98
C PHE A 257 31.76 -12.82 -22.83
N LYS A 258 31.57 -12.36 -21.58
CA LYS A 258 31.91 -13.11 -20.36
C LYS A 258 30.66 -13.70 -19.74
N LEU A 259 30.80 -14.89 -19.13
CA LEU A 259 29.66 -15.62 -18.59
C LEU A 259 28.95 -14.82 -17.48
N GLY A 260 29.65 -14.51 -16.39
CA GLY A 260 29.00 -13.88 -15.24
C GLY A 260 29.97 -13.30 -14.22
N ARG A 261 29.41 -12.58 -13.25
CA ARG A 261 30.17 -12.04 -12.11
C ARG A 261 29.31 -11.88 -10.86
N TYR A 262 29.94 -11.66 -9.72
CA TYR A 262 29.25 -11.34 -8.46
C TYR A 262 29.97 -10.24 -7.69
N HIS A 263 29.21 -9.43 -6.93
CA HIS A 263 29.74 -8.33 -6.11
C HIS A 263 29.68 -8.60 -4.60
N THR A 264 28.94 -9.65 -4.22
CA THR A 264 28.57 -10.01 -2.86
C THR A 264 28.46 -11.53 -2.78
N GLU A 265 28.00 -12.07 -1.66
CA GLU A 265 27.69 -13.51 -1.54
C GLU A 265 26.82 -13.99 -2.69
N SER A 266 27.21 -15.07 -3.34
CA SER A 266 26.46 -15.64 -4.46
C SER A 266 26.58 -17.15 -4.47
N GLN A 267 25.64 -17.82 -5.15
CA GLN A 267 25.67 -19.26 -5.36
C GLN A 267 25.07 -19.58 -6.73
N PHE A 268 25.88 -20.14 -7.63
CA PHE A 268 25.50 -20.45 -9.01
C PHE A 268 25.58 -21.94 -9.26
N TYR A 269 24.58 -22.49 -9.95
CA TYR A 269 24.63 -23.82 -10.55
C TYR A 269 24.28 -23.72 -12.03
N LEU A 270 25.18 -24.17 -12.89
CA LEU A 270 24.95 -24.29 -14.32
C LEU A 270 24.96 -25.77 -14.68
N ILE A 271 23.82 -26.28 -15.11
CA ILE A 271 23.57 -27.70 -15.36
C ILE A 271 23.16 -27.86 -16.82
N ASP A 272 23.88 -28.71 -17.56
CA ASP A 272 23.57 -29.05 -18.95
C ASP A 272 23.50 -27.82 -19.89
N CYS A 273 24.26 -26.77 -19.59
CA CYS A 273 24.24 -25.52 -20.36
C CYS A 273 25.16 -25.59 -21.59
N GLN A 274 24.76 -24.92 -22.66
CA GLN A 274 25.47 -24.87 -23.94
C GLN A 274 26.05 -23.48 -24.20
N PHE A 275 27.30 -23.42 -24.65
CA PHE A 275 28.02 -22.17 -24.87
C PHE A 275 28.60 -22.08 -26.29
N PRO A 276 28.74 -20.88 -26.87
CA PRO A 276 29.20 -20.71 -28.23
C PRO A 276 30.74 -20.64 -28.29
N LYS A 277 31.31 -20.89 -29.47
CA LYS A 277 32.77 -20.89 -29.66
C LYS A 277 33.43 -19.53 -29.39
N ASN A 278 32.69 -18.44 -29.54
CA ASN A 278 33.21 -17.07 -29.46
C ASN A 278 33.13 -16.46 -28.07
N MET A 279 32.59 -17.18 -27.06
CA MET A 279 32.62 -16.68 -25.67
C MET A 279 34.08 -16.57 -25.16
N ALA A 280 34.31 -15.68 -24.21
CA ALA A 280 35.63 -15.57 -23.56
C ALA A 280 35.90 -16.76 -22.62
N ASP A 281 37.18 -17.10 -22.45
CA ASP A 281 37.65 -17.97 -21.37
C ASP A 281 37.61 -17.22 -20.02
N ALA A 282 36.39 -17.01 -19.51
CA ALA A 282 36.12 -16.29 -18.29
C ALA A 282 34.99 -16.99 -17.52
N ASP A 283 35.41 -17.76 -16.51
CA ASP A 283 34.56 -18.31 -15.43
C ASP A 283 33.76 -17.19 -14.73
N ILE A 284 32.77 -17.53 -13.90
CA ILE A 284 32.08 -16.54 -13.07
C ILE A 284 33.02 -16.00 -12.00
N TYR A 285 33.34 -14.70 -12.10
CA TYR A 285 34.40 -14.05 -11.31
C TYR A 285 33.88 -13.00 -10.32
N PRO A 286 34.62 -12.72 -9.23
CA PRO A 286 34.30 -11.58 -8.36
C PRO A 286 34.54 -10.27 -9.12
N ALA A 287 33.55 -9.38 -9.11
CA ALA A 287 33.68 -8.07 -9.72
C ALA A 287 34.69 -7.21 -8.92
N PRO A 288 35.58 -6.43 -9.59
CA PRO A 288 36.53 -5.55 -8.90
C PRO A 288 35.88 -4.52 -7.97
N SER A 289 34.64 -4.13 -8.28
CA SER A 289 33.79 -3.23 -7.49
C SER A 289 33.08 -3.90 -6.30
N GLY A 290 33.35 -5.18 -6.03
CA GLY A 290 32.74 -5.95 -4.95
C GLY A 290 33.24 -5.59 -3.55
N LYS A 291 32.53 -6.04 -2.50
CA LYS A 291 32.79 -5.71 -1.09
C LYS A 291 33.93 -6.51 -0.42
N GLY A 292 34.85 -7.08 -1.21
CA GLY A 292 35.88 -8.01 -0.73
C GLY A 292 35.55 -9.48 -0.99
N ALA A 293 36.32 -10.40 -0.40
CA ALA A 293 36.16 -11.83 -0.60
C ALA A 293 34.86 -12.37 0.05
N PRO A 294 34.13 -13.31 -0.59
CA PRO A 294 32.93 -13.91 -0.01
C PRO A 294 33.21 -14.69 1.28
N GLN A 295 32.37 -14.50 2.29
CA GLN A 295 32.39 -15.20 3.58
C GLN A 295 32.18 -16.70 3.44
N TRP A 296 31.33 -17.12 2.50
CA TRP A 296 31.05 -18.55 2.26
C TRP A 296 31.90 -19.15 1.14
N GLY A 297 32.96 -18.44 0.72
CA GLY A 297 33.85 -18.84 -0.36
C GLY A 297 33.21 -18.77 -1.75
N ARG A 298 33.96 -19.20 -2.76
CA ARG A 298 33.48 -19.29 -4.14
C ARG A 298 32.50 -20.45 -4.27
N ARG A 299 31.24 -20.15 -4.61
CA ARG A 299 30.16 -21.15 -4.76
C ARG A 299 29.57 -21.10 -6.17
N VAL A 300 30.34 -21.57 -7.13
CA VAL A 300 29.95 -21.62 -8.55
C VAL A 300 30.22 -23.02 -9.04
N TYR A 301 29.16 -23.70 -9.49
CA TYR A 301 29.18 -25.10 -9.83
C TYR A 301 28.67 -25.38 -11.23
N TYR A 302 29.31 -26.33 -11.90
CA TYR A 302 29.04 -26.76 -13.26
C TYR A 302 28.82 -28.27 -13.29
N ALA A 303 27.93 -28.73 -14.16
CA ALA A 303 27.82 -30.13 -14.58
C ALA A 303 27.19 -30.21 -15.98
N GLY A 304 27.69 -31.12 -16.83
CA GLY A 304 27.17 -31.32 -18.19
C GLY A 304 27.26 -30.10 -19.11
N CYS A 305 28.07 -29.10 -18.75
CA CYS A 305 28.20 -27.86 -19.49
C CYS A 305 29.18 -28.04 -20.67
N HIS A 306 28.76 -27.62 -21.87
CA HIS A 306 29.56 -27.81 -23.07
C HIS A 306 29.66 -26.54 -23.92
N ARG A 307 30.86 -26.28 -24.45
CA ARG A 307 31.15 -25.19 -25.36
C ARG A 307 31.44 -25.72 -26.76
N GLN A 308 30.85 -25.08 -27.77
CA GLN A 308 31.19 -25.35 -29.17
C GLN A 308 32.69 -25.12 -29.43
N GLY A 309 33.37 -26.12 -29.97
CA GLY A 309 34.82 -26.05 -30.22
C GLY A 309 35.69 -26.32 -28.99
N GLY A 310 35.17 -27.04 -28.00
CA GLY A 310 35.94 -27.57 -26.86
C GLY A 310 35.67 -26.84 -25.54
N ASP A 311 35.63 -27.59 -24.45
CA ASP A 311 35.31 -27.04 -23.12
C ASP A 311 36.52 -26.35 -22.49
N TYR A 312 36.33 -25.15 -21.95
CA TYR A 312 37.29 -24.57 -21.00
C TYR A 312 37.41 -25.39 -19.72
N ALA A 313 38.55 -25.28 -19.03
CA ALA A 313 38.85 -26.06 -17.82
C ALA A 313 37.80 -25.89 -16.70
N TRP A 314 37.18 -24.71 -16.61
CA TRP A 314 36.18 -24.40 -15.59
C TRP A 314 34.76 -24.93 -15.90
N HIS A 315 34.48 -25.44 -17.11
CA HIS A 315 33.22 -26.14 -17.39
C HIS A 315 33.15 -27.55 -16.78
N ARG A 316 34.29 -28.08 -16.32
CA ARG A 316 34.37 -29.42 -15.73
C ARG A 316 33.42 -29.55 -14.55
N ASP A 317 32.79 -30.73 -14.45
CA ASP A 317 31.94 -31.07 -13.30
C ASP A 317 32.70 -30.87 -11.99
N ASN A 318 32.10 -30.09 -11.09
CA ASN A 318 32.62 -29.81 -9.76
C ASN A 318 31.52 -29.90 -8.69
N LEU A 319 30.39 -30.56 -8.95
CA LEU A 319 29.28 -30.65 -7.99
C LEU A 319 29.67 -31.37 -6.70
N ASN A 320 30.70 -32.22 -6.74
CA ASN A 320 31.29 -32.86 -5.57
C ASN A 320 31.92 -31.86 -4.57
N THR A 321 32.23 -30.64 -5.01
CA THR A 321 32.76 -29.57 -4.15
C THR A 321 31.65 -28.72 -3.51
N ALA A 322 30.41 -28.87 -3.95
CA ALA A 322 29.28 -28.16 -3.37
C ALA A 322 28.87 -28.77 -2.01
N GLU A 323 28.30 -27.93 -1.16
CA GLU A 323 27.71 -28.37 0.11
C GLU A 323 26.65 -29.47 -0.14
N ASN A 324 26.78 -30.59 0.56
CA ASN A 324 25.99 -31.82 0.38
C ASN A 324 26.15 -32.56 -0.96
N ALA A 325 27.09 -32.14 -1.82
CA ALA A 325 27.43 -32.78 -3.10
C ALA A 325 26.21 -33.26 -3.91
N PRO A 326 25.26 -32.37 -4.27
CA PRO A 326 24.05 -32.74 -5.00
C PRO A 326 24.41 -33.34 -6.37
N LYS A 327 23.68 -34.37 -6.79
CA LYS A 327 23.80 -34.92 -8.14
C LYS A 327 23.04 -34.03 -9.12
N ALA A 328 23.55 -33.85 -10.33
CA ALA A 328 22.90 -33.03 -11.37
C ALA A 328 21.40 -33.36 -11.56
N LYS A 329 21.05 -34.65 -11.52
CA LYS A 329 19.65 -35.12 -11.62
C LYS A 329 18.73 -34.68 -10.48
N GLN A 330 19.27 -34.32 -9.32
CA GLN A 330 18.51 -33.82 -8.16
C GLN A 330 18.28 -32.31 -8.23
N ILE A 331 19.03 -31.59 -9.07
CA ILE A 331 18.92 -30.15 -9.20
C ILE A 331 17.76 -29.83 -10.14
N ASP A 332 16.63 -29.50 -9.54
CA ASP A 332 15.41 -29.02 -10.18
C ASP A 332 14.83 -27.83 -9.42
N ALA A 333 13.66 -27.34 -9.85
CA ALA A 333 13.00 -26.21 -9.21
C ALA A 333 12.64 -26.53 -7.73
N ALA A 334 12.22 -27.76 -7.43
CA ALA A 334 11.85 -28.16 -6.08
C ALA A 334 13.06 -28.19 -5.14
N TRP A 335 14.22 -28.68 -5.59
CA TRP A 335 15.48 -28.62 -4.86
C TRP A 335 15.95 -27.18 -4.68
N THR A 336 15.80 -26.36 -5.71
CA THR A 336 16.26 -24.96 -5.69
C THR A 336 15.52 -24.14 -4.65
N PHE A 337 14.19 -24.27 -4.62
CA PHE A 337 13.33 -23.46 -3.75
C PHE A 337 13.06 -24.12 -2.39
N GLY A 338 13.17 -25.45 -2.29
CA GLY A 338 12.77 -26.20 -1.09
C GLY A 338 11.32 -25.94 -0.72
N SER A 339 11.05 -25.75 0.57
CA SER A 339 9.71 -25.40 1.08
C SER A 339 9.25 -23.99 0.74
N ARG A 340 10.09 -23.15 0.11
CA ARG A 340 9.76 -21.76 -0.25
C ARG A 340 8.88 -21.65 -1.48
N TRP A 341 8.87 -22.67 -2.34
CA TRP A 341 7.89 -22.78 -3.40
C TRP A 341 6.62 -23.42 -2.84
N PRO A 342 5.51 -22.68 -2.66
CA PRO A 342 4.26 -23.31 -2.26
C PRO A 342 3.91 -24.39 -3.30
N GLN A 343 3.83 -25.65 -2.87
CA GLN A 343 3.38 -26.73 -3.75
C GLN A 343 1.91 -26.48 -4.10
N PHE A 344 1.65 -26.21 -5.38
CA PHE A 344 0.31 -26.29 -5.93
C PHE A 344 -0.11 -27.77 -5.91
N GLY A 345 -0.80 -28.18 -4.85
CA GLY A 345 -1.44 -29.50 -4.77
C GLY A 345 -0.65 -30.56 -4.00
N SER A 346 -0.47 -30.40 -2.69
CA SER A 346 -0.44 -31.56 -1.77
C SER A 346 -0.84 -31.14 -0.35
N ARG A 347 -2.15 -31.18 -0.07
CA ARG A 347 -2.65 -31.56 1.26
C ARG A 347 -3.37 -32.90 1.10
N SER A 348 -2.99 -33.84 1.94
CA SER A 348 -3.20 -35.29 1.85
C SER A 348 -4.66 -35.72 1.76
N ALA A 349 -4.87 -36.77 0.96
CA ALA A 349 -6.04 -37.63 1.00
C ALA A 349 -6.24 -38.22 2.40
N ALA A 350 -7.29 -37.79 3.09
CA ALA A 350 -7.95 -38.55 4.14
C ALA A 350 -9.46 -38.43 3.93
N ALA A 351 -10.11 -39.59 3.84
CA ALA A 351 -11.53 -39.85 3.66
C ALA A 351 -12.14 -39.46 2.30
N SER A 352 -12.09 -40.43 1.37
CA SER A 352 -13.12 -40.61 0.35
C SER A 352 -14.47 -40.84 1.04
N GLN A 353 -15.25 -39.79 1.24
CA GLN A 353 -16.70 -39.88 1.34
C GLN A 353 -17.30 -39.14 0.16
N THR A 354 -18.13 -39.87 -0.56
CA THR A 354 -18.96 -39.42 -1.67
C THR A 354 -19.80 -38.21 -1.22
N LEU A 355 -19.27 -37.01 -1.42
CA LEU A 355 -20.03 -35.77 -1.24
C LEU A 355 -20.88 -35.58 -2.49
N LYS A 356 -22.17 -35.88 -2.32
CA LYS A 356 -23.26 -35.35 -3.14
C LYS A 356 -22.99 -33.87 -3.43
N MET A 357 -23.40 -33.39 -4.61
CA MET A 357 -23.55 -31.96 -4.93
C MET A 357 -24.40 -31.28 -3.85
N GLY A 358 -23.75 -30.85 -2.77
CA GLY A 358 -24.25 -29.91 -1.79
C GLY A 358 -23.71 -28.55 -2.18
N GLY A 359 -24.61 -27.58 -2.35
CA GLY A 359 -24.32 -26.29 -2.96
C GLY A 359 -23.05 -25.63 -2.42
N LEU A 360 -22.30 -25.01 -3.34
CA LEU A 360 -21.38 -23.92 -3.00
C LEU A 360 -22.15 -22.95 -2.11
N LEU A 361 -21.88 -22.99 -0.80
CA LEU A 361 -22.24 -21.88 0.06
C LEU A 361 -21.34 -20.74 -0.39
N ALA A 362 -21.92 -19.82 -1.17
CA ALA A 362 -21.31 -18.52 -1.43
C ALA A 362 -20.75 -17.97 -0.11
N GLU A 363 -19.51 -17.46 -0.10
CA GLU A 363 -18.98 -16.77 1.07
C GLU A 363 -20.04 -15.75 1.53
N ALA A 364 -20.33 -15.74 2.83
CA ALA A 364 -21.40 -14.91 3.36
C ALA A 364 -21.14 -13.45 2.98
N VAL A 365 -22.03 -12.86 2.18
CA VAL A 365 -21.87 -11.50 1.69
C VAL A 365 -22.49 -10.53 2.68
N ASP A 366 -21.72 -9.54 3.11
CA ASP A 366 -22.25 -8.38 3.83
C ASP A 366 -22.53 -7.25 2.84
N THR A 367 -23.81 -6.97 2.61
CA THR A 367 -24.25 -5.97 1.61
C THR A 367 -23.71 -4.55 1.86
N THR A 368 -23.36 -4.20 3.10
CA THR A 368 -22.76 -2.92 3.43
C THR A 368 -21.27 -2.95 3.13
N ALA A 369 -20.58 -4.03 3.50
CA ALA A 369 -19.16 -4.23 3.21
C ALA A 369 -18.90 -4.21 1.70
N GLU A 370 -19.75 -4.84 0.89
CA GLU A 370 -19.67 -4.78 -0.58
C GLU A 370 -19.69 -3.35 -1.12
N LYS A 371 -20.56 -2.51 -0.57
CA LYS A 371 -20.61 -1.09 -0.96
C LYS A 371 -19.32 -0.38 -0.52
N MET A 372 -18.83 -0.64 0.70
CA MET A 372 -17.57 -0.06 1.16
C MET A 372 -16.40 -0.40 0.24
N LEU A 373 -16.31 -1.62 -0.29
CA LEU A 373 -15.28 -1.99 -1.27
C LEU A 373 -15.33 -1.09 -2.51
N VAL A 374 -16.53 -0.81 -3.04
CA VAL A 374 -16.70 0.05 -4.24
C VAL A 374 -16.24 1.48 -3.99
N TYR A 375 -16.50 2.03 -2.80
CA TYR A 375 -16.14 3.42 -2.48
C TYR A 375 -14.66 3.62 -2.12
N GLN A 376 -13.89 2.54 -1.92
CA GLN A 376 -12.48 2.66 -1.55
C GLN A 376 -11.65 3.26 -2.70
N ARG A 377 -10.88 4.31 -2.42
CA ARG A 377 -9.96 4.90 -3.40
C ARG A 377 -8.75 4.01 -3.63
N SER A 378 -8.08 4.17 -4.77
CA SER A 378 -6.84 3.47 -5.11
C SER A 378 -5.76 3.67 -4.05
N ILE A 379 -5.72 4.85 -3.41
CA ILE A 379 -4.78 5.17 -2.33
C ILE A 379 -5.09 4.50 -0.99
N GLY A 380 -6.28 3.89 -0.84
CA GLY A 380 -6.69 3.07 0.30
C GLY A 380 -7.71 3.71 1.25
N GLY A 381 -7.84 5.03 1.26
CA GLY A 381 -8.85 5.72 2.07
C GLY A 381 -10.21 5.82 1.38
N TRP A 382 -11.19 6.39 2.09
CA TRP A 382 -12.56 6.59 1.61
C TRP A 382 -12.94 8.07 1.54
N PRO A 383 -13.76 8.46 0.55
CA PRO A 383 -14.37 9.78 0.53
C PRO A 383 -15.51 9.88 1.55
N LYS A 384 -15.75 11.07 2.10
CA LYS A 384 -16.97 11.33 2.88
C LYS A 384 -18.20 11.62 2.00
N ALA A 385 -17.97 12.05 0.76
CA ALA A 385 -18.99 12.45 -0.21
C ALA A 385 -18.50 12.26 -1.65
N VAL A 386 -19.42 12.00 -2.57
CA VAL A 386 -19.17 11.92 -4.02
C VAL A 386 -20.11 12.91 -4.71
N LYS A 387 -19.56 13.81 -5.53
CA LYS A 387 -20.32 14.93 -6.16
C LYS A 387 -21.19 15.66 -5.12
N GLU A 388 -20.58 16.00 -3.98
CA GLU A 388 -21.20 16.70 -2.85
C GLU A 388 -22.30 15.93 -2.09
N LYS A 389 -22.70 14.75 -2.56
CA LYS A 389 -23.61 13.86 -1.84
C LYS A 389 -22.84 13.00 -0.85
N LYS A 390 -23.23 13.05 0.42
CA LYS A 390 -22.64 12.21 1.48
C LYS A 390 -22.75 10.74 1.09
N VAL A 391 -21.67 9.98 1.32
CA VAL A 391 -21.69 8.53 1.11
C VAL A 391 -22.70 7.91 2.08
N ASP A 392 -23.69 7.23 1.52
CA ASP A 392 -24.72 6.49 2.26
C ASP A 392 -24.71 5.02 1.84
N TYR A 393 -24.24 4.16 2.74
CA TYR A 393 -24.19 2.71 2.52
C TYR A 393 -25.55 2.03 2.69
N LYS A 394 -26.60 2.74 3.14
CA LYS A 394 -27.96 2.20 3.17
C LYS A 394 -28.62 2.26 1.79
N ALA A 395 -28.32 3.31 1.01
CA ALA A 395 -28.82 3.44 -0.35
C ALA A 395 -28.42 2.25 -1.24
N PRO A 396 -29.29 1.79 -2.15
CA PRO A 396 -28.93 0.76 -3.11
C PRO A 396 -27.90 1.30 -4.11
N LEU A 397 -26.98 0.44 -4.53
CA LEU A 397 -25.93 0.79 -5.47
C LEU A 397 -26.34 0.31 -6.87
N SER A 398 -27.01 1.16 -7.64
CA SER A 398 -27.35 0.83 -9.04
C SER A 398 -26.10 0.59 -9.87
N ALA A 399 -26.21 -0.15 -10.97
CA ALA A 399 -25.08 -0.43 -11.86
C ALA A 399 -24.36 0.85 -12.33
N ALA A 400 -25.13 1.89 -12.65
CA ALA A 400 -24.59 3.20 -13.06
C ALA A 400 -23.83 3.90 -11.92
N VAL A 401 -24.37 3.89 -10.69
CA VAL A 401 -23.70 4.49 -9.52
C VAL A 401 -22.44 3.71 -9.17
N LYS A 402 -22.48 2.37 -9.24
CA LYS A 402 -21.31 1.51 -9.03
C LYS A 402 -20.20 1.83 -10.04
N ALA A 403 -20.52 1.84 -11.34
CA ALA A 403 -19.56 2.15 -12.40
C ALA A 403 -18.95 3.56 -12.24
N ALA A 404 -19.77 4.57 -11.95
CA ALA A 404 -19.29 5.92 -11.71
C ALA A 404 -18.39 6.02 -10.46
N THR A 405 -18.73 5.31 -9.38
CA THR A 405 -17.93 5.30 -8.14
C THR A 405 -16.58 4.60 -8.35
N LEU A 406 -16.54 3.52 -9.16
CA LEU A 406 -15.30 2.85 -9.53
C LEU A 406 -14.42 3.72 -10.42
N ALA A 407 -15.00 4.49 -11.35
CA ALA A 407 -14.25 5.46 -12.16
C ALA A 407 -13.58 6.55 -11.31
N ASP A 408 -14.14 6.85 -10.14
CA ASP A 408 -13.59 7.80 -9.17
C ASP A 408 -12.43 7.23 -8.32
N ALA A 409 -11.96 6.00 -8.56
CA ALA A 409 -10.96 5.32 -7.74
C ALA A 409 -9.68 6.15 -7.52
N ASN A 410 -9.23 6.92 -8.52
CA ASN A 410 -8.01 7.73 -8.43
C ASN A 410 -8.23 9.17 -7.92
N ARG A 411 -9.45 9.53 -7.48
CA ARG A 411 -9.69 10.85 -6.88
C ARG A 411 -8.90 11.04 -5.59
N LYS A 412 -8.46 12.28 -5.36
CA LYS A 412 -7.66 12.69 -4.19
C LYS A 412 -8.53 13.08 -2.98
N ASP A 413 -9.79 12.67 -2.96
CA ASP A 413 -10.82 13.09 -2.00
C ASP A 413 -10.98 12.16 -0.78
N ALA A 414 -10.06 11.20 -0.60
CA ALA A 414 -10.00 10.37 0.59
C ALA A 414 -9.71 11.22 1.84
N THR A 415 -10.39 10.89 2.94
CA THR A 415 -10.41 11.73 4.15
C THR A 415 -10.69 10.92 5.42
N ILE A 416 -10.34 11.51 6.56
CA ILE A 416 -10.71 11.04 7.90
C ILE A 416 -11.81 11.89 8.55
N ASP A 417 -12.34 12.85 7.79
CA ASP A 417 -13.44 13.73 8.18
C ASP A 417 -14.77 12.96 8.23
N ASN A 418 -15.66 13.33 9.16
CA ASN A 418 -16.98 12.68 9.34
C ASN A 418 -16.92 11.14 9.44
N ASN A 419 -15.91 10.61 10.14
CA ASN A 419 -15.64 9.18 10.32
C ASN A 419 -15.23 8.41 9.06
N ALA A 420 -15.07 9.06 7.91
CA ALA A 420 -14.61 8.39 6.71
C ALA A 420 -13.24 7.73 6.95
N THR A 421 -12.98 6.67 6.20
CA THR A 421 -11.84 5.76 6.37
C THR A 421 -11.88 4.93 7.65
N THR A 422 -11.99 5.53 8.85
CA THR A 422 -11.97 4.75 10.10
C THR A 422 -13.22 3.88 10.26
N ARG A 423 -14.40 4.40 9.91
CA ARG A 423 -15.68 3.66 9.93
C ARG A 423 -15.62 2.44 9.02
N GLU A 424 -15.10 2.62 7.82
CA GLU A 424 -15.03 1.56 6.82
C GLU A 424 -14.03 0.48 7.24
N ILE A 425 -12.87 0.85 7.77
CA ILE A 425 -11.90 -0.12 8.31
C ILE A 425 -12.52 -0.93 9.45
N GLU A 426 -13.15 -0.27 10.42
CA GLU A 426 -13.83 -0.94 11.56
C GLU A 426 -14.90 -1.92 11.06
N TYR A 427 -15.77 -1.47 10.15
CA TYR A 427 -16.85 -2.30 9.62
C TYR A 427 -16.29 -3.49 8.83
N LEU A 428 -15.30 -3.27 7.97
CA LEU A 428 -14.71 -4.31 7.13
C LEU A 428 -13.94 -5.34 7.95
N ALA A 429 -13.23 -4.94 9.01
CA ALA A 429 -12.57 -5.88 9.92
C ALA A 429 -13.59 -6.77 10.64
N LYS A 430 -14.70 -6.17 11.11
CA LYS A 430 -15.81 -6.92 11.73
C LYS A 430 -16.53 -7.83 10.73
N ALA A 431 -16.83 -7.33 9.54
CA ALA A 431 -17.48 -8.10 8.48
C ALA A 431 -16.60 -9.28 8.07
N TYR A 432 -15.27 -9.08 7.95
CA TYR A 432 -14.33 -10.17 7.71
C TYR A 432 -14.41 -11.25 8.79
N LYS A 433 -14.38 -10.86 10.07
CA LYS A 433 -14.51 -11.83 11.16
C LYS A 433 -15.83 -12.60 11.13
N ALA A 434 -16.92 -11.95 10.72
CA ALA A 434 -18.24 -12.58 10.63
C ALA A 434 -18.41 -13.51 9.43
N THR A 435 -17.73 -13.22 8.31
CA THR A 435 -17.99 -13.86 7.02
C THR A 435 -16.84 -14.72 6.50
N GLY A 436 -15.62 -14.49 6.97
CA GLY A 436 -14.39 -15.03 6.39
C GLY A 436 -13.97 -14.39 5.06
N ASN A 437 -14.73 -13.40 4.55
CA ASN A 437 -14.50 -12.83 3.21
C ASN A 437 -13.19 -12.03 3.14
N ALA A 438 -12.23 -12.56 2.39
CA ALA A 438 -10.88 -12.02 2.29
C ALA A 438 -10.82 -10.61 1.66
N ALA A 439 -11.80 -10.21 0.84
CA ALA A 439 -11.85 -8.87 0.28
C ALA A 439 -12.08 -7.80 1.37
N TYR A 440 -12.88 -8.12 2.39
CA TYR A 440 -13.11 -7.21 3.52
C TYR A 440 -11.85 -7.02 4.34
N ARG A 441 -11.11 -8.11 4.60
CA ARG A 441 -9.79 -8.05 5.22
C ARG A 441 -8.82 -7.17 4.43
N ALA A 442 -8.66 -7.44 3.14
CA ALA A 442 -7.73 -6.71 2.29
C ALA A 442 -8.04 -5.21 2.22
N ALA A 443 -9.33 -4.85 2.13
CA ALA A 443 -9.75 -3.46 2.11
C ALA A 443 -9.50 -2.77 3.46
N ALA A 444 -9.78 -3.45 4.59
CA ALA A 444 -9.47 -2.93 5.93
C ALA A 444 -7.96 -2.68 6.10
N GLU A 445 -7.12 -3.65 5.70
CA GLU A 445 -5.66 -3.53 5.75
C GLU A 445 -5.13 -2.40 4.86
N LYS A 446 -5.68 -2.25 3.64
CA LYS A 446 -5.34 -1.15 2.74
C LYS A 446 -5.72 0.22 3.33
N GLY A 447 -6.85 0.29 4.04
CA GLY A 447 -7.25 1.46 4.81
C GLY A 447 -6.27 1.80 5.93
N ILE A 448 -5.81 0.80 6.69
CA ILE A 448 -4.79 0.98 7.74
C ILE A 448 -3.49 1.50 7.13
N ARG A 449 -3.02 0.93 6.01
CA ARG A 449 -1.81 1.42 5.31
C ARG A 449 -1.98 2.85 4.79
N TYR A 450 -3.17 3.24 4.35
CA TYR A 450 -3.48 4.63 4.02
C TYR A 450 -3.34 5.56 5.24
N LEU A 451 -3.88 5.17 6.39
CA LEU A 451 -3.72 5.94 7.63
C LEU A 451 -2.24 6.09 8.02
N LEU A 452 -1.45 5.02 7.94
CA LEU A 452 -0.02 5.07 8.21
C LEU A 452 0.71 6.01 7.23
N LYS A 453 0.32 6.00 5.95
CA LYS A 453 0.94 6.82 4.90
C LYS A 453 0.62 8.31 5.03
N MET A 454 -0.57 8.68 5.49
CA MET A 454 -0.98 10.09 5.60
C MET A 454 -0.39 10.81 6.82
N GLN A 455 0.17 10.09 7.79
CA GLN A 455 0.71 10.68 9.02
C GLN A 455 1.88 11.62 8.69
N HIS A 456 1.83 12.85 9.21
CA HIS A 456 2.91 13.81 9.10
C HIS A 456 4.14 13.34 9.90
N LYS A 457 5.33 13.85 9.54
CA LYS A 457 6.59 13.53 10.24
C LYS A 457 6.55 13.81 11.75
N ASN A 458 5.80 14.84 12.16
CA ASN A 458 5.62 15.23 13.57
C ASN A 458 4.54 14.41 14.30
N GLY A 459 3.90 13.45 13.64
CA GLY A 459 2.90 12.54 14.22
C GLY A 459 1.44 12.97 14.05
N GLY A 460 1.19 14.19 13.57
CA GLY A 460 -0.17 14.67 13.32
C GLY A 460 -0.80 14.09 12.06
N PHE A 461 -2.13 14.13 11.97
CA PHE A 461 -2.87 13.62 10.81
C PHE A 461 -3.60 14.75 10.07
N PRO A 462 -3.46 14.85 8.73
CA PRO A 462 -4.24 15.79 7.93
C PRO A 462 -5.71 15.36 7.86
N GLN A 463 -6.62 16.29 7.52
CA GLN A 463 -8.03 15.96 7.28
C GLN A 463 -8.21 15.14 5.99
N PHE A 464 -7.48 15.49 4.93
CA PHE A 464 -7.48 14.79 3.63
C PHE A 464 -6.08 14.34 3.25
N TYR A 465 -5.99 13.27 2.45
CA TYR A 465 -4.73 12.85 1.83
C TYR A 465 -5.01 12.12 0.50
N PRO A 466 -4.32 12.47 -0.61
CA PRO A 466 -3.15 13.34 -0.70
C PRO A 466 -3.47 14.83 -0.96
N ASP A 467 -4.75 15.22 -0.96
CA ASP A 467 -5.12 16.63 -1.06
C ASP A 467 -4.60 17.43 0.14
N SER A 468 -3.76 18.42 -0.13
CA SER A 468 -3.13 19.27 0.88
C SER A 468 -3.52 20.75 0.75
N SER A 469 -4.62 21.03 0.06
CA SER A 469 -5.14 22.39 -0.10
C SER A 469 -5.71 22.96 1.20
N SER A 470 -5.45 24.24 1.46
CA SER A 470 -6.04 24.99 2.58
C SER A 470 -5.85 24.29 3.94
N TYR A 471 -6.85 24.36 4.82
CA TYR A 471 -6.84 23.75 6.14
C TYR A 471 -6.83 22.20 6.11
N ARG A 472 -7.06 21.57 4.95
CA ARG A 472 -7.13 20.10 4.84
C ARG A 472 -5.83 19.39 5.16
N ALA A 473 -4.70 20.08 4.98
CA ALA A 473 -3.38 19.57 5.29
C ALA A 473 -3.02 19.64 6.78
N GLN A 474 -3.76 20.42 7.58
CA GLN A 474 -3.42 20.73 8.96
C GLN A 474 -3.69 19.55 9.89
N ILE A 475 -3.04 19.54 11.06
CA ILE A 475 -3.28 18.52 12.09
C ILE A 475 -4.72 18.68 12.55
N THR A 476 -5.56 17.67 12.31
CA THR A 476 -7.01 17.83 12.42
C THR A 476 -7.56 17.00 13.57
N TYR A 477 -7.86 17.65 14.69
CA TYR A 477 -8.64 17.06 15.78
C TYR A 477 -10.15 17.18 15.55
N ASN A 478 -10.57 18.16 14.76
CA ASN A 478 -11.98 18.45 14.43
C ASN A 478 -12.80 17.20 14.15
N ASP A 479 -14.01 17.18 14.72
CA ASP A 479 -14.91 16.06 14.73
C ASP A 479 -14.18 14.77 15.11
N ASN A 480 -13.28 14.78 16.10
CA ASN A 480 -12.42 13.65 16.52
C ASN A 480 -11.62 12.94 15.40
N ALA A 481 -11.30 13.59 14.29
CA ALA A 481 -10.67 12.94 13.13
C ALA A 481 -9.36 12.21 13.47
N MET A 482 -8.34 12.93 13.96
CA MET A 482 -7.09 12.31 14.39
C MET A 482 -7.26 11.36 15.57
N VAL A 483 -8.15 11.68 16.51
CA VAL A 483 -8.40 10.86 17.72
C VAL A 483 -8.91 9.47 17.35
N ARG A 484 -9.87 9.38 16.42
CA ARG A 484 -10.36 8.09 15.92
C ARG A 484 -9.28 7.28 15.22
N VAL A 485 -8.46 7.93 14.39
CA VAL A 485 -7.35 7.26 13.71
C VAL A 485 -6.39 6.66 14.73
N LEU A 486 -6.00 7.41 15.76
CA LEU A 486 -5.09 6.91 16.80
C LEU A 486 -5.71 5.80 17.63
N THR A 487 -7.02 5.88 17.91
CA THR A 487 -7.75 4.84 18.65
C THR A 487 -7.79 3.54 17.85
N LEU A 488 -8.07 3.63 16.55
CA LEU A 488 -8.05 2.49 15.64
C LEU A 488 -6.64 1.89 15.53
N LEU A 489 -5.61 2.71 15.32
CA LEU A 489 -4.23 2.24 15.22
C LEU A 489 -3.72 1.63 16.55
N LYS A 490 -4.17 2.13 17.71
CA LYS A 490 -3.91 1.49 19.01
C LYS A 490 -4.52 0.10 19.06
N ALA A 491 -5.78 -0.05 18.65
CA ALA A 491 -6.45 -1.35 18.61
C ALA A 491 -5.76 -2.33 17.64
N VAL A 492 -5.26 -1.86 16.49
CA VAL A 492 -4.44 -2.65 15.55
C VAL A 492 -3.10 -3.05 16.19
N ALA A 493 -2.40 -2.11 16.83
CA ALA A 493 -1.12 -2.35 17.50
C ALA A 493 -1.22 -3.41 18.59
N GLU A 494 -2.32 -3.40 19.34
CA GLU A 494 -2.61 -4.33 20.43
C GLU A 494 -3.32 -5.61 19.94
N LYS A 495 -3.56 -5.74 18.64
CA LYS A 495 -4.27 -6.87 18.02
C LYS A 495 -5.62 -7.14 18.70
N GLN A 496 -6.36 -6.08 19.05
CA GLN A 496 -7.63 -6.21 19.75
C GLN A 496 -8.73 -6.77 18.84
N ALA A 497 -9.53 -7.69 19.37
CA ALA A 497 -10.81 -8.13 18.81
C ALA A 497 -10.76 -8.44 17.30
N ASP A 498 -11.39 -7.59 16.48
CA ASP A 498 -11.57 -7.80 15.04
C ASP A 498 -10.28 -7.54 14.25
N TYR A 499 -9.31 -6.85 14.84
CA TYR A 499 -8.00 -6.55 14.22
C TYR A 499 -6.99 -7.70 14.36
N ALA A 500 -7.23 -8.65 15.26
CA ALA A 500 -6.33 -9.79 15.49
C ALA A 500 -6.16 -10.69 14.25
N ALA A 501 -7.18 -10.72 13.39
CA ALA A 501 -7.21 -11.54 12.17
C ALA A 501 -6.64 -10.82 10.94
N LEU A 502 -6.19 -9.57 11.09
CA LEU A 502 -5.53 -8.81 10.02
C LEU A 502 -4.02 -9.11 9.97
N ASP A 503 -3.34 -8.59 8.95
CA ASP A 503 -1.89 -8.71 8.76
C ASP A 503 -1.12 -8.31 10.03
N PRO A 504 -0.41 -9.26 10.69
CA PRO A 504 0.28 -9.01 11.94
C PRO A 504 1.45 -8.02 11.79
N THR A 505 1.96 -7.79 10.57
CA THR A 505 3.02 -6.82 10.31
C THR A 505 2.55 -5.36 10.45
N LEU A 506 1.23 -5.12 10.47
CA LEU A 506 0.67 -3.79 10.71
C LEU A 506 0.83 -3.33 12.15
N ALA A 507 0.89 -4.25 13.12
CA ALA A 507 0.90 -3.91 14.55
C ALA A 507 2.13 -3.07 14.97
N PRO A 508 3.39 -3.41 14.60
CA PRO A 508 4.54 -2.56 14.91
C PRO A 508 4.47 -1.16 14.29
N ALA A 509 4.00 -1.06 13.04
CA ALA A 509 3.87 0.22 12.34
C ALA A 509 2.75 1.09 12.97
N ALA A 510 1.63 0.47 13.33
CA ALA A 510 0.53 1.12 14.03
C ALA A 510 0.98 1.61 15.42
N LYS A 511 1.75 0.80 16.16
CA LYS A 511 2.34 1.23 17.44
C LYS A 511 3.22 2.47 17.27
N LEU A 512 4.14 2.46 16.31
CA LEU A 512 5.00 3.62 16.04
C LEU A 512 4.19 4.87 15.67
N ALA A 513 3.12 4.70 14.88
CA ALA A 513 2.23 5.80 14.51
C ALA A 513 1.47 6.35 15.73
N VAL A 514 1.01 5.49 16.64
CA VAL A 514 0.38 5.88 17.91
C VAL A 514 1.36 6.66 18.78
N ASP A 515 2.58 6.17 18.96
CA ASP A 515 3.61 6.82 19.78
C ASP A 515 3.93 8.24 19.25
N LYS A 516 4.05 8.40 17.93
CA LYS A 516 4.19 9.71 17.27
C LYS A 516 2.96 10.58 17.45
N GLY A 517 1.76 10.02 17.36
CA GLY A 517 0.50 10.72 17.56
C GLY A 517 0.34 11.27 18.97
N VAL A 518 0.72 10.49 19.99
CA VAL A 518 0.76 10.94 21.39
C VAL A 518 1.77 12.08 21.53
N SER A 519 2.98 11.95 20.97
CA SER A 519 3.97 13.04 20.98
C SER A 519 3.43 14.32 20.34
N CYS A 520 2.72 14.20 19.22
CA CYS A 520 2.06 15.32 18.56
C CYS A 520 1.02 15.99 19.46
N ILE A 521 0.13 15.21 20.09
CA ILE A 521 -0.89 15.71 21.03
C ILE A 521 -0.26 16.51 22.17
N LEU A 522 0.81 15.98 22.79
CA LEU A 522 1.47 16.68 23.88
C LEU A 522 2.08 18.01 23.42
N LYS A 523 2.63 18.06 22.20
CA LYS A 523 3.26 19.27 21.65
C LYS A 523 2.26 20.30 21.11
N THR A 524 1.05 19.89 20.78
CA THR A 524 -0.03 20.79 20.35
C THR A 524 -0.89 21.28 21.51
N GLN A 525 -0.72 20.76 22.73
CA GLN A 525 -1.45 21.26 23.89
C GLN A 525 -1.05 22.72 24.15
N TYR A 526 -2.04 23.60 24.15
CA TYR A 526 -1.78 25.02 24.19
C TYR A 526 -1.35 25.46 25.60
N VAL A 527 -0.30 26.28 25.65
CA VAL A 527 0.23 26.87 26.88
C VAL A 527 -0.22 28.32 26.95
N GLN A 528 -1.26 28.58 27.74
CA GLN A 528 -1.78 29.92 27.97
C GLN A 528 -1.08 30.52 29.19
N ARG A 529 -0.27 31.57 28.97
CA ARG A 529 0.44 32.30 30.05
C ARG A 529 1.21 31.36 31.00
N GLY A 530 1.91 30.38 30.43
CA GLY A 530 2.71 29.40 31.18
C GLY A 530 1.92 28.20 31.75
N LYS A 531 0.59 28.19 31.64
CA LYS A 531 -0.28 27.09 32.10
C LYS A 531 -0.74 26.24 30.92
N LEU A 532 -0.56 24.92 31.01
CA LEU A 532 -1.14 23.98 30.03
C LEU A 532 -2.67 24.02 30.12
N THR A 533 -3.31 23.97 28.96
CA THR A 533 -4.78 24.06 28.84
C THR A 533 -5.32 22.85 28.05
N ALA A 534 -5.88 23.10 26.87
CA ALA A 534 -6.51 22.13 25.99
C ALA A 534 -5.96 22.28 24.55
N TRP A 535 -6.74 21.91 23.53
CA TRP A 535 -6.31 21.93 22.14
C TRP A 535 -7.28 22.71 21.25
N CYS A 536 -6.77 23.22 20.14
CA CYS A 536 -7.59 23.72 19.05
C CYS A 536 -8.17 22.56 18.23
N ALA A 537 -9.26 22.81 17.50
CA ALA A 537 -9.81 21.84 16.57
C ALA A 537 -8.83 21.54 15.41
N GLN A 538 -7.95 22.48 15.06
CA GLN A 538 -6.86 22.29 14.09
C GLN A 538 -5.58 22.99 14.53
N HIS A 539 -4.44 22.36 14.23
CA HIS A 539 -3.11 22.90 14.47
C HIS A 539 -2.27 22.89 13.20
N ASP A 540 -1.41 23.89 13.02
CA ASP A 540 -0.53 23.95 11.87
C ASP A 540 0.41 22.74 11.85
N ARG A 541 0.51 22.06 10.71
CA ARG A 541 1.35 20.86 10.56
C ARG A 541 2.85 21.13 10.65
N ARG A 542 3.29 22.39 10.64
CA ARG A 542 4.71 22.77 10.75
C ARG A 542 4.98 23.41 12.10
N THR A 543 4.21 24.42 12.49
CA THR A 543 4.46 25.20 13.71
C THR A 543 3.80 24.60 14.96
N LEU A 544 2.84 23.69 14.79
CA LEU A 544 2.04 23.08 15.85
C LEU A 544 1.09 24.07 16.58
N LEU A 545 1.05 25.33 16.17
CA LEU A 545 0.18 26.34 16.78
C LEU A 545 -1.28 26.16 16.33
N PRO A 546 -2.27 26.58 17.15
CA PRO A 546 -3.66 26.68 16.73
C PRO A 546 -3.82 27.46 15.42
N VAL A 547 -4.63 26.94 14.49
CA VAL A 547 -4.96 27.61 13.23
C VAL A 547 -6.45 27.51 12.93
N LYS A 548 -6.96 28.44 12.12
CA LYS A 548 -8.34 28.40 11.65
C LYS A 548 -8.58 27.28 10.63
N ALA A 549 -9.82 26.83 10.51
CA ALA A 549 -10.30 26.01 9.41
C ALA A 549 -11.23 26.79 8.48
N ARG A 550 -12.54 26.61 8.62
CA ARG A 550 -13.56 27.40 7.90
C ARG A 550 -13.63 28.82 8.49
N ALA A 551 -14.29 29.73 7.79
CA ALA A 551 -14.42 31.13 8.22
C ALA A 551 -14.96 31.27 9.66
N PHE A 552 -15.88 30.40 10.05
CA PHE A 552 -16.50 30.34 11.38
C PHE A 552 -15.79 29.42 12.38
N GLU A 553 -14.59 28.94 12.07
CA GLU A 553 -13.77 28.05 12.93
C GLU A 553 -12.38 28.64 13.09
N LEU A 554 -12.28 29.67 13.94
CA LEU A 554 -11.03 30.39 14.19
C LEU A 554 -10.09 29.58 15.09
N ALA A 555 -8.81 29.97 15.08
CA ALA A 555 -7.83 29.48 16.05
C ALA A 555 -8.33 29.78 17.48
N SER A 556 -8.56 28.73 18.27
CA SER A 556 -9.26 28.79 19.56
C SER A 556 -8.96 27.54 20.38
N LEU A 557 -9.23 27.56 21.69
CA LEU A 557 -9.31 26.34 22.48
C LEU A 557 -10.68 25.69 22.28
N SER A 558 -10.69 24.41 21.93
CA SER A 558 -11.92 23.70 21.62
C SER A 558 -12.46 22.94 22.82
N GLY A 559 -13.64 23.34 23.32
CA GLY A 559 -14.34 22.62 24.38
C GLY A 559 -14.90 21.26 23.95
N ALA A 560 -15.19 21.08 22.65
CA ALA A 560 -15.70 19.82 22.12
C ALA A 560 -14.58 18.80 21.84
N GLU A 561 -13.66 19.14 20.92
CA GLU A 561 -12.65 18.20 20.42
C GLU A 561 -11.63 17.76 21.50
N SER A 562 -11.37 18.63 22.49
CA SER A 562 -10.43 18.31 23.57
C SER A 562 -10.92 17.16 24.45
N VAL A 563 -12.23 16.89 24.51
CA VAL A 563 -12.79 15.76 25.27
C VAL A 563 -12.28 14.43 24.72
N GLY A 564 -12.32 14.25 23.40
CA GLY A 564 -11.87 13.01 22.76
C GLY A 564 -10.35 12.82 22.88
N ILE A 565 -9.58 13.91 22.82
CA ILE A 565 -8.13 13.86 23.05
C ILE A 565 -7.82 13.36 24.46
N VAL A 566 -8.47 13.93 25.48
CA VAL A 566 -8.27 13.50 26.88
C VAL A 566 -8.69 12.05 27.08
N GLN A 567 -9.83 11.63 26.52
CA GLN A 567 -10.30 10.24 26.58
C GLN A 567 -9.30 9.27 25.93
N PHE A 568 -8.71 9.64 24.79
CA PHE A 568 -7.68 8.84 24.13
C PHE A 568 -6.41 8.74 24.99
N LEU A 569 -5.90 9.86 25.52
CA LEU A 569 -4.73 9.85 26.41
C LEU A 569 -4.97 9.00 27.67
N MET A 570 -6.17 9.07 28.25
CA MET A 570 -6.57 8.26 29.40
C MET A 570 -6.68 6.75 29.08
N SER A 571 -6.86 6.39 27.80
CA SER A 571 -6.94 5.00 27.35
C SER A 571 -5.58 4.29 27.26
N LEU A 572 -4.47 5.02 27.37
CA LEU A 572 -3.13 4.45 27.32
C LEU A 572 -2.88 3.57 28.56
N ASP A 573 -2.35 2.37 28.34
CA ASP A 573 -2.21 1.37 29.41
C ASP A 573 -1.14 1.72 30.44
N ASN A 574 -0.13 2.51 30.05
CA ASN A 574 0.95 3.02 30.89
C ASN A 574 1.27 4.48 30.50
N PRO A 575 0.42 5.46 30.88
CA PRO A 575 0.62 6.86 30.53
C PRO A 575 1.86 7.40 31.26
N SER A 576 2.74 8.07 30.51
CA SER A 576 3.93 8.72 31.07
C SER A 576 3.55 9.88 32.00
N PRO A 577 4.47 10.38 32.84
CA PRO A 577 4.24 11.57 33.66
C PRO A 577 3.78 12.78 32.83
N GLU A 578 4.32 12.98 31.63
CA GLU A 578 3.93 14.05 30.72
C GLU A 578 2.48 13.88 30.23
N VAL A 579 2.08 12.64 29.91
CA VAL A 579 0.69 12.34 29.56
C VAL A 579 -0.25 12.61 30.72
N LYS A 580 0.10 12.17 31.94
CA LYS A 580 -0.70 12.42 33.15
C LYS A 580 -0.86 13.92 33.41
N LYS A 581 0.23 14.69 33.33
CA LYS A 581 0.25 16.15 33.46
C LYS A 581 -0.64 16.82 32.41
N SER A 582 -0.56 16.35 31.16
CA SER A 582 -1.38 16.85 30.05
C SER A 582 -2.87 16.64 30.31
N ILE A 583 -3.28 15.44 30.75
CA ILE A 583 -4.66 15.10 31.11
C ILE A 583 -5.15 15.99 32.25
N GLN A 584 -4.39 16.07 33.34
CA GLN A 584 -4.76 16.85 34.53
C GLN A 584 -4.93 18.34 34.20
N ALA A 585 -4.05 18.90 33.37
CA ALA A 585 -4.14 20.29 32.93
C ALA A 585 -5.42 20.55 32.11
N ALA A 586 -5.78 19.64 31.19
CA ALA A 586 -7.00 19.76 30.41
C ALA A 586 -8.27 19.63 31.28
N ILE A 587 -8.26 18.74 32.28
CA ILE A 587 -9.36 18.60 33.24
C ILE A 587 -9.52 19.87 34.10
N ALA A 588 -8.41 20.43 34.58
CA ALA A 588 -8.43 21.69 35.31
C ALA A 588 -8.96 22.84 34.44
N TRP A 589 -8.56 22.89 33.17
CA TRP A 589 -9.08 23.88 32.22
C TRP A 589 -10.58 23.72 31.98
N PHE A 590 -11.09 22.49 31.80
CA PHE A 590 -12.54 22.26 31.67
C PHE A 590 -13.32 22.70 32.92
N GLN A 591 -12.77 22.54 34.11
CA GLN A 591 -13.39 23.03 35.35
C GLN A 591 -13.37 24.56 35.44
N GLU A 592 -12.33 25.20 34.91
CA GLU A 592 -12.17 26.66 34.89
C GLU A 592 -13.16 27.33 33.93
N VAL A 593 -13.38 26.76 32.74
CA VAL A 593 -14.14 27.42 31.67
C VAL A 593 -15.62 27.03 31.58
N LYS A 594 -16.11 26.18 32.51
CA LYS A 594 -17.52 25.76 32.51
C LYS A 594 -18.46 26.95 32.76
N MET A 595 -19.57 26.98 32.04
CA MET A 595 -20.63 27.98 32.19
C MET A 595 -21.74 27.37 33.05
N GLU A 596 -21.73 27.68 34.34
CA GLU A 596 -22.73 27.18 35.31
C GLU A 596 -24.04 27.96 35.21
N GLY A 597 -25.16 27.27 35.42
CA GLY A 597 -26.48 27.88 35.43
C GLY A 597 -27.02 28.22 34.04
N PHE A 598 -26.44 27.68 32.97
CA PHE A 598 -26.90 27.89 31.60
C PHE A 598 -27.17 26.58 30.86
N VAL A 599 -28.19 26.61 30.01
CA VAL A 599 -28.58 25.50 29.13
C VAL A 599 -28.84 26.01 27.70
N LEU A 600 -28.63 25.13 26.72
CA LEU A 600 -28.87 25.41 25.32
C LEU A 600 -30.26 24.87 24.95
N LYS A 601 -31.17 25.72 24.48
CA LYS A 601 -32.53 25.33 24.07
C LYS A 601 -32.76 25.63 22.60
N ASP A 602 -33.36 24.67 21.90
CA ASP A 602 -34.03 24.91 20.63
C ASP A 602 -35.43 25.44 20.92
N VAL A 603 -35.77 26.60 20.34
CA VAL A 603 -37.05 27.27 20.52
C VAL A 603 -37.74 27.46 19.17
N VAL A 604 -39.07 27.36 19.15
CA VAL A 604 -39.86 27.77 17.98
C VAL A 604 -39.91 29.29 17.98
N ASP A 605 -39.52 29.90 16.85
CA ASP A 605 -39.53 31.36 16.68
C ASP A 605 -39.84 31.67 15.22
N ALA A 606 -41.11 31.93 14.93
CA ALA A 606 -41.60 32.21 13.59
C ALA A 606 -41.05 33.53 13.00
N SER A 607 -40.46 34.41 13.82
CA SER A 607 -39.81 35.63 13.34
C SER A 607 -38.43 35.35 12.71
N GLN A 608 -37.83 34.19 12.99
CA GLN A 608 -36.53 33.82 12.45
C GLN A 608 -36.65 33.20 11.07
N PRO A 609 -35.63 33.37 10.19
CA PRO A 609 -35.63 32.78 8.85
C PRO A 609 -35.83 31.25 8.79
N THR A 610 -35.41 30.51 9.83
CA THR A 610 -35.58 29.05 9.89
C THR A 610 -36.85 28.60 10.63
N GLY A 611 -37.68 29.53 11.12
CA GLY A 611 -38.86 29.25 11.95
C GLY A 611 -38.53 28.76 13.37
N ARG A 612 -37.25 28.74 13.72
CA ARG A 612 -36.72 28.33 15.03
C ARG A 612 -35.47 29.13 15.38
N ASP A 613 -35.10 29.10 16.64
CA ASP A 613 -33.80 29.58 17.10
C ASP A 613 -33.14 28.61 18.09
N ARG A 614 -31.86 28.86 18.34
CA ARG A 614 -31.11 28.18 19.39
C ARG A 614 -30.50 29.21 20.31
N VAL A 615 -30.92 29.17 21.57
CA VAL A 615 -30.58 30.19 22.58
C VAL A 615 -29.90 29.55 23.78
N ILE A 616 -28.99 30.30 24.41
CA ILE A 616 -28.42 29.97 25.72
C ILE A 616 -29.22 30.76 26.75
N VAL A 617 -29.85 30.06 27.69
CA VAL A 617 -30.72 30.68 28.72
C VAL A 617 -30.34 30.20 30.11
N PRO A 618 -30.61 31.00 31.16
CA PRO A 618 -30.41 30.57 32.53
C PRO A 618 -31.27 29.36 32.89
N GLU A 619 -30.68 28.38 33.57
CA GLU A 619 -31.36 27.22 34.17
C GLU A 619 -30.55 26.72 35.38
N ALA A 620 -31.10 26.82 36.58
CA ALA A 620 -30.38 26.47 37.80
C ALA A 620 -29.94 24.99 37.79
N GLY A 621 -28.70 24.72 38.23
CA GLY A 621 -28.13 23.38 38.26
C GLY A 621 -27.67 22.83 36.91
N SER A 622 -27.86 23.57 35.81
CA SER A 622 -27.32 23.21 34.50
C SER A 622 -25.87 23.67 34.33
N VAL A 623 -25.16 23.08 33.37
CA VAL A 623 -23.78 23.46 33.03
C VAL A 623 -23.55 23.26 31.54
N LEU A 624 -22.81 24.19 30.93
CA LEU A 624 -22.43 24.13 29.52
C LEU A 624 -20.94 24.42 29.34
N TRP A 625 -20.44 24.03 28.17
CA TRP A 625 -19.15 24.48 27.65
C TRP A 625 -19.35 25.01 26.24
N ALA A 626 -18.72 26.13 25.93
CA ALA A 626 -18.61 26.62 24.57
C ALA A 626 -17.77 25.67 23.71
N ARG A 627 -18.03 25.64 22.41
CA ARG A 627 -17.23 24.88 21.46
C ARG A 627 -15.88 25.54 21.25
N PHE A 628 -15.82 26.86 21.28
CA PHE A 628 -14.63 27.66 21.05
C PHE A 628 -14.42 28.66 22.19
N TYR A 629 -13.20 28.71 22.70
CA TYR A 629 -12.75 29.68 23.69
C TYR A 629 -11.54 30.45 23.15
N ASP A 630 -11.49 31.73 23.47
CA ASP A 630 -10.41 32.61 23.05
C ASP A 630 -9.06 32.20 23.67
N LEU A 631 -8.02 32.17 22.82
CA LEU A 631 -6.69 31.70 23.19
C LEU A 631 -6.05 32.56 24.27
N ASP A 632 -6.44 33.82 24.42
CA ASP A 632 -5.81 34.76 25.36
C ASP A 632 -6.62 34.93 26.65
N THR A 633 -7.94 34.74 26.59
CA THR A 633 -8.86 35.13 27.65
C THR A 633 -9.71 34.01 28.23
N ASN A 634 -9.74 32.81 27.63
CA ASN A 634 -10.67 31.72 27.98
C ASN A 634 -12.15 32.11 27.90
N GLN A 635 -12.51 33.22 27.26
CA GLN A 635 -13.90 33.60 27.06
C GLN A 635 -14.52 32.79 25.92
N PRO A 636 -15.78 32.34 26.05
CA PRO A 636 -16.55 31.78 24.94
C PRO A 636 -16.51 32.69 23.71
N MET A 637 -16.33 32.09 22.52
CA MET A 637 -16.46 32.81 21.26
C MET A 637 -17.51 32.17 20.35
N TYR A 638 -18.26 33.03 19.67
CA TYR A 638 -19.22 32.67 18.64
C TYR A 638 -18.80 33.35 17.35
N VAL A 639 -18.86 32.66 16.22
CA VAL A 639 -18.30 33.18 14.95
C VAL A 639 -19.25 32.86 13.82
N GLY A 640 -19.72 33.90 13.11
CA GLY A 640 -20.56 33.77 11.94
C GLY A 640 -19.78 33.50 10.66
N ARG A 641 -20.46 33.48 9.52
CA ARG A 641 -19.82 33.35 8.19
C ARG A 641 -18.93 34.53 7.83
N ASP A 642 -19.11 35.68 8.48
CA ASP A 642 -18.24 36.86 8.38
C ASP A 642 -16.84 36.63 8.99
N GLY A 643 -16.67 35.56 9.78
CA GLY A 643 -15.42 35.22 10.44
C GLY A 643 -15.06 36.14 11.60
N GLN A 644 -16.02 36.93 12.12
CA GLN A 644 -15.78 37.84 13.24
C GLN A 644 -16.10 37.17 14.57
N LYS A 645 -15.23 37.39 15.57
CA LYS A 645 -15.46 36.94 16.95
C LYS A 645 -16.59 37.75 17.58
N ARG A 646 -17.57 37.03 18.14
CA ARG A 646 -18.71 37.56 18.90
C ARG A 646 -18.73 36.95 20.28
N SER A 647 -19.27 37.71 21.24
CA SER A 647 -19.30 37.34 22.66
C SER A 647 -20.57 36.60 23.05
N GLN A 648 -21.63 36.74 22.25
CA GLN A 648 -22.91 36.08 22.50
C GLN A 648 -23.37 35.27 21.29
N LEU A 649 -24.08 34.17 21.55
CA LEU A 649 -24.64 33.34 20.48
C LEU A 649 -25.65 34.11 19.63
N SER A 650 -26.42 35.03 20.23
CA SER A 650 -27.42 35.87 19.55
C SER A 650 -26.82 36.82 18.49
N GLU A 651 -25.53 37.13 18.56
CA GLU A 651 -24.83 38.10 17.69
C GLU A 651 -24.42 37.54 16.33
N ILE A 652 -24.54 36.23 16.10
CA ILE A 652 -24.26 35.59 14.81
C ILE A 652 -25.58 35.22 14.10
N GLU A 653 -25.55 35.01 12.79
CA GLU A 653 -26.74 34.74 11.98
C GLU A 653 -27.53 33.48 12.41
N ASN A 654 -28.88 33.54 12.33
CA ASN A 654 -29.78 32.45 12.73
C ASN A 654 -29.45 31.10 12.09
N GLU A 655 -29.01 31.10 10.83
CA GLU A 655 -28.60 29.90 10.11
C GLU A 655 -27.40 29.18 10.77
N ARG A 656 -26.43 29.93 11.33
CA ARG A 656 -25.32 29.35 12.09
C ARG A 656 -25.73 28.92 13.49
N ARG A 657 -26.52 29.74 14.20
CA ARG A 657 -27.02 29.40 15.55
C ARG A 657 -27.78 28.07 15.55
N THR A 658 -28.66 27.88 14.56
CA THR A 658 -29.54 26.71 14.47
C THR A 658 -28.91 25.51 13.73
N GLY A 659 -27.90 25.76 12.89
CA GLY A 659 -27.24 24.75 12.06
C GLY A 659 -25.90 24.23 12.60
N TYR A 660 -25.29 24.89 13.59
CA TYR A 660 -24.01 24.51 14.19
C TYR A 660 -24.08 24.59 15.72
N VAL A 661 -23.50 23.62 16.41
CA VAL A 661 -23.55 23.54 17.88
C VAL A 661 -22.37 24.31 18.47
N TYR A 662 -22.62 25.48 19.03
CA TYR A 662 -21.59 26.33 19.67
C TYR A 662 -21.44 26.12 21.18
N ALA A 663 -22.36 25.43 21.84
CA ALA A 663 -22.22 25.07 23.25
C ALA A 663 -22.94 23.74 23.52
N SER A 664 -22.42 22.93 24.44
CA SER A 664 -23.06 21.68 24.85
C SER A 664 -22.45 21.17 26.15
N THR A 665 -22.85 19.98 26.56
CA THR A 665 -22.40 19.30 27.78
C THR A 665 -21.25 18.30 27.54
N TRP A 666 -20.50 18.45 26.44
CA TRP A 666 -19.49 17.45 26.01
C TRP A 666 -18.52 17.01 27.13
N PRO A 667 -17.94 17.91 27.93
CA PRO A 667 -17.01 17.53 29.01
C PRO A 667 -17.68 16.90 30.23
N GLN A 668 -19.00 17.02 30.40
CA GLN A 668 -19.68 16.68 31.67
C GLN A 668 -19.43 15.22 32.10
N LYS A 669 -19.61 14.26 31.17
CA LYS A 669 -19.35 12.83 31.47
C LYS A 669 -17.86 12.58 31.77
N LEU A 670 -16.97 13.23 31.04
CA LEU A 670 -15.53 13.11 31.26
C LEU A 670 -15.17 13.53 32.70
N LEU A 671 -15.67 14.69 33.14
CA LEU A 671 -15.39 15.25 34.46
C LEU A 671 -16.06 14.46 35.59
N THR A 672 -17.31 14.04 35.42
CA THR A 672 -18.10 13.44 36.52
C THR A 672 -17.91 11.93 36.65
N LYS A 673 -17.46 11.26 35.59
CA LYS A 673 -17.43 9.78 35.55
C LYS A 673 -16.10 9.22 35.06
N ASP A 674 -15.62 9.64 33.90
CA ASP A 674 -14.50 8.95 33.25
C ASP A 674 -13.16 9.30 33.93
N TYR A 675 -12.93 10.58 34.25
CA TYR A 675 -11.70 11.05 34.90
C TYR A 675 -11.55 10.56 36.35
N PRO A 676 -12.56 10.67 37.24
CA PRO A 676 -12.45 10.12 38.61
C PRO A 676 -12.09 8.64 38.63
N LYS A 677 -12.66 7.85 37.70
CA LYS A 677 -12.31 6.42 37.56
C LYS A 677 -10.85 6.21 37.14
N TRP A 678 -10.37 6.99 36.19
CA TRP A 678 -8.98 6.93 35.74
C TRP A 678 -8.00 7.35 36.84
N GLN A 679 -8.34 8.42 37.59
CA GLN A 679 -7.54 8.89 38.72
C GLN A 679 -7.41 7.81 39.79
N GLN A 680 -8.52 7.19 40.22
CA GLN A 680 -8.51 6.07 41.16
C GLN A 680 -7.66 4.87 40.68
N LYS A 681 -7.69 4.56 39.38
CA LYS A 681 -6.87 3.48 38.78
C LYS A 681 -5.37 3.76 38.94
N TRP A 682 -4.94 5.01 38.79
CA TRP A 682 -3.53 5.37 38.76
C TRP A 682 -2.95 5.75 40.12
N GLU A 683 -3.75 6.32 41.03
CA GLU A 683 -3.35 6.56 42.44
C GLU A 683 -3.07 5.24 43.18
N LYS A 684 -3.91 4.21 42.97
CA LYS A 684 -3.71 2.87 43.57
C LYS A 684 -2.41 2.18 43.12
N LYS A 685 -2.04 2.33 41.85
CA LYS A 685 -0.81 1.72 41.31
C LYS A 685 0.48 2.38 41.84
N GLU A 686 0.42 3.63 42.25
CA GLU A 686 1.56 4.34 42.86
C GLU A 686 1.70 4.00 44.35
N GLY A 687 0.59 3.74 45.06
CA GLY A 687 0.61 3.29 46.46
C GLY A 687 1.01 1.81 46.69
N SER A 688 0.97 0.95 45.67
CA SER A 688 1.37 -0.48 45.77
C SER A 688 2.83 -0.76 45.44
N LYS A 689 3.68 0.28 45.30
CA LYS A 689 5.13 0.19 45.09
C LYS A 689 5.96 0.50 46.35
N ILE A 690 5.32 0.50 47.52
CA ILE A 690 5.99 0.67 48.84
C ILE A 690 6.25 -0.70 49.44
#